data_AF-A0A7D5ZFM1-F1
#
_entry.id   AF-A0A7D5ZFM1-F1
#
_cell.length_a   1.000
_cell.length_b   1.000
_cell.length_c   1.000
_cell.angle_alpha   90.00
_cell.angle_beta   90.00
_cell.angle_gamma   90.00
#
_symmetry.space_group_name_H-M   'P 1'
#
loop_
_entity.id
_entity.type
_entity.pdbx_description
1 polymer ?
#
loop_
_entity_poly.entity_id
_entity_poly.type
_entity_poly.pdbx_seq_one_letter_code
_entity_poly.pdbx_strand_id
1 'polypeptide(L)'
;MAVTNVQELDALVARVKKAQQLFSTFSQEQVDEIFRVAALAAADARLPLSKMAVAETGMGIVEDKVIKNHFASEYIYNAYKNEKTCGILSVDDAFGTMTIAEPIGIICGIVPTTNPTSTAIFKALIALKTRNGIIFSPHPRARKSTCEAARLVLEAAVSAGAPRDIIGWIDEPTVELSNHLMKHPDLNLILATGGPGMVKAAYSSGKPAIGVGAGNTPVVIDETADIKRAVASILMSKTFDNGVVCASEQSVIIVDSIYEQVKERFSSNGGYILNKKDTEAVRKVILKNGNLNADIVGQSAIKIAEMAGVKVPPYTKVLIGEVSSVGEEEAFAHEKLSPTLAMYRAKDFFDAVHKAEALVALGGIGHTSSLYTDQDLQGERIAYFGDKMKTARILINTPSSQGGIGDLYNFKLAPSLTLGCGSWGGNSISENVGPKHLINKKTVAKRAENMLWHKLPKSIYFRRGSLSVALEELSNKKRAAIVTDRYLFNNGYVDETIRILKQNGLEVEVFHEVEADPTLAVVRKGVAMLNSFKPDVIIALGGGSPMDAAKIMWVMYEHPDVAFEDLALRFMDIRKRIYQFPKMGVKAELVAIPTTSGTGSEVTPFAVVTDEKTGMKYPIADYELTPNMAIVDPNLVMNMPKSLTAFGGIDAVTHALEAYVSVLANEFSDPQALQALKLLKQHLPSAYINGAKDPAAREGVHNAATIAGVAFANAFLGVCHSMAHKIGAEFHLAHGLANALLISNVIRYNAVDIPTKQTAFSQYDRPQAKCRYADIAEHLGLQGKNDDQKVAALIAWVDELKATLNIPASIKDAGVNEADFLAKVDRIAEEAFDDQCTGANPRFPLISELKQVLLDSFYGREYKETYGQ
;
A
#
# COMPACT_ATOMS: atom_id res chain seq x y z
N MET A 1 48.93 -2.12 12.02
CA MET A 1 49.41 -3.24 11.18
C MET A 1 48.98 -2.93 9.77
N ALA A 2 49.91 -2.96 8.81
CA ALA A 2 49.56 -2.76 7.40
C ALA A 2 48.72 -3.95 6.92
N VAL A 3 47.76 -3.72 6.03
CA VAL A 3 46.90 -4.73 5.41
C VAL A 3 47.37 -4.95 3.98
N THR A 4 48.10 -6.05 3.80
CA THR A 4 48.77 -6.46 2.56
C THR A 4 48.37 -7.87 2.11
N ASN A 5 47.72 -8.65 2.98
CA ASN A 5 47.23 -9.99 2.72
C ASN A 5 45.86 -10.25 3.36
N VAL A 6 45.25 -11.40 3.04
CA VAL A 6 43.90 -11.79 3.48
C VAL A 6 43.81 -11.94 5.00
N GLN A 7 44.83 -12.50 5.64
CA GLN A 7 44.84 -12.70 7.10
C GLN A 7 44.83 -11.37 7.86
N GLU A 8 45.60 -10.39 7.40
CA GLU A 8 45.60 -9.03 7.96
C GLU A 8 44.28 -8.31 7.72
N LEU A 9 43.65 -8.54 6.57
CA LEU A 9 42.33 -7.99 6.24
C LEU A 9 41.24 -8.56 7.15
N ASP A 10 41.22 -9.87 7.38
CA ASP A 10 40.29 -10.51 8.33
C ASP A 10 40.49 -9.98 9.76
N ALA A 11 41.76 -9.81 10.17
CA ALA A 11 42.08 -9.21 11.46
C ALA A 11 41.61 -7.75 11.56
N LEU A 12 41.68 -6.97 10.47
CA LEU A 12 41.11 -5.62 10.41
C LEU A 12 39.59 -5.66 10.53
N VAL A 13 38.90 -6.51 9.76
CA VAL A 13 37.43 -6.64 9.83
C VAL A 13 36.98 -6.99 11.25
N ALA A 14 37.68 -7.90 11.93
CA ALA A 14 37.38 -8.26 13.31
C ALA A 14 37.53 -7.08 14.30
N ARG A 15 38.52 -6.19 14.10
CA ARG A 15 38.67 -4.98 14.92
C ARG A 15 37.56 -3.97 14.65
N VAL A 16 37.25 -3.72 13.38
CA VAL A 16 36.18 -2.80 12.96
C VAL A 16 34.82 -3.29 13.46
N LYS A 17 34.57 -4.60 13.46
CA LYS A 17 33.37 -5.21 14.04
C LYS A 17 33.20 -4.86 15.52
N LYS A 18 34.26 -5.03 16.31
CA LYS A 18 34.24 -4.67 17.75
C LYS A 18 34.04 -3.18 17.96
N ALA A 19 34.70 -2.35 17.16
CA ALA A 19 34.53 -0.90 17.18
C ALA A 19 33.08 -0.50 16.87
N GLN A 20 32.47 -1.09 15.83
CA GLN A 20 31.10 -0.81 15.42
C GLN A 20 30.08 -1.25 16.47
N GLN A 21 30.29 -2.41 17.11
CA GLN A 21 29.45 -2.88 18.21
C GLN A 21 29.44 -1.91 19.40
N LEU A 22 30.58 -1.31 19.73
CA LEU A 22 30.63 -0.26 20.74
C LEU A 22 29.94 1.02 20.23
N PHE A 23 30.23 1.43 18.99
CA PHE A 23 29.73 2.67 18.43
C PHE A 23 28.20 2.70 18.24
N SER A 24 27.58 1.54 18.00
CA SER A 24 26.12 1.42 17.88
C SER A 24 25.37 1.86 19.15
N THR A 25 26.03 1.82 20.31
CA THR A 25 25.47 2.20 21.62
C THR A 25 25.51 3.70 21.91
N PHE A 26 26.17 4.49 21.07
CA PHE A 26 26.35 5.92 21.32
C PHE A 26 25.03 6.69 21.12
N SER A 27 24.86 7.75 21.92
CA SER A 27 23.77 8.71 21.79
C SER A 27 23.91 9.56 20.53
N GLN A 28 22.81 10.24 20.13
CA GLN A 28 22.83 11.15 18.99
C GLN A 28 23.86 12.27 19.18
N GLU A 29 23.95 12.80 20.40
CA GLU A 29 24.84 13.91 20.75
C GLU A 29 26.31 13.51 20.64
N GLN A 30 26.68 12.31 21.10
CA GLN A 30 28.04 11.78 20.94
C GLN A 30 28.40 11.58 19.46
N VAL A 31 27.48 11.02 18.67
CA VAL A 31 27.66 10.80 17.24
C VAL A 31 27.80 12.12 16.49
N ASP A 32 27.02 13.13 16.85
CA ASP A 32 27.02 14.45 16.22
C ASP A 32 28.30 15.21 16.51
N GLU A 33 28.85 15.09 17.72
CA GLU A 33 30.15 15.68 18.06
C GLU A 33 31.29 15.01 17.28
N ILE A 34 31.30 13.67 17.19
CA ILE A 34 32.26 12.93 16.37
C ILE A 34 32.16 13.36 14.90
N PHE A 35 30.95 13.46 14.37
CA PHE A 35 30.69 13.89 12.99
C PHE A 35 31.20 15.31 12.73
N ARG A 36 30.97 16.24 13.66
CA ARG A 36 31.43 17.63 13.57
C ARG A 36 32.94 17.73 13.58
N VAL A 37 33.62 17.09 14.53
CA VAL A 37 35.09 17.16 14.67
C VAL A 37 35.78 16.51 13.46
N ALA A 38 35.26 15.36 13.00
CA ALA A 38 35.75 14.70 11.80
C ALA A 38 35.60 15.57 10.54
N ALA A 39 34.45 16.22 10.37
CA ALA A 39 34.20 17.11 9.22
C ALA A 39 35.11 18.34 9.25
N LEU A 40 35.32 18.95 10.42
CA LEU A 40 36.20 20.10 10.59
C LEU A 40 37.66 19.75 10.23
N ALA A 41 38.17 18.64 10.74
CA ALA A 41 39.53 18.19 10.44
C ALA A 41 39.73 17.94 8.93
N ALA A 42 38.75 17.30 8.27
CA ALA A 42 38.78 17.09 6.83
C ALA A 42 38.74 18.42 6.04
N ALA A 43 37.96 19.40 6.50
CA ALA A 43 37.88 20.72 5.89
C ALA A 43 39.21 21.48 6.02
N ASP A 44 39.88 21.42 7.17
CA ASP A 44 41.19 22.05 7.41
C ASP A 44 42.30 21.40 6.57
N ALA A 45 42.24 20.08 6.39
CA ALA A 45 43.21 19.32 5.62
C ALA A 45 42.98 19.30 4.10
N ARG A 46 42.01 20.10 3.59
CA ARG A 46 41.64 20.10 2.17
C ARG A 46 42.84 20.27 1.22
N LEU A 47 43.72 21.24 1.49
CA LEU A 47 44.88 21.56 0.64
C LEU A 47 45.96 20.46 0.61
N PRO A 48 46.50 19.98 1.77
CA PRO A 48 47.52 18.94 1.74
C PRO A 48 47.00 17.65 1.08
N LEU A 49 45.75 17.24 1.35
CA LEU A 49 45.14 16.07 0.71
C LEU A 49 45.01 16.23 -0.81
N SER A 50 44.60 17.41 -1.29
CA SER A 50 44.50 17.69 -2.72
C SER A 50 45.85 17.64 -3.43
N LYS A 51 46.91 18.21 -2.82
CA LYS A 51 48.28 18.12 -3.37
C LYS A 51 48.74 16.68 -3.49
N MET A 52 48.49 15.86 -2.46
CA MET A 52 48.84 14.44 -2.47
C MET A 52 48.09 13.69 -3.59
N ALA A 53 46.78 13.91 -3.73
CA ALA A 53 45.98 13.29 -4.76
C ALA A 53 46.46 13.62 -6.17
N VAL A 54 46.76 14.89 -6.48
CA VAL A 54 47.31 15.27 -7.80
C VAL A 54 48.68 14.66 -8.03
N ALA A 55 49.57 14.71 -7.03
CA ALA A 55 50.92 14.17 -7.16
C ALA A 55 50.94 12.64 -7.35
N GLU A 56 50.08 11.91 -6.65
CA GLU A 56 50.02 10.44 -6.74
C GLU A 56 49.35 9.97 -8.04
N THR A 57 48.23 10.61 -8.42
CA THR A 57 47.43 10.15 -9.57
C THR A 57 47.90 10.72 -10.90
N GLY A 58 48.55 11.89 -10.88
CA GLY A 58 48.84 12.68 -12.08
C GLY A 58 47.60 13.26 -12.74
N MET A 59 46.46 13.34 -12.05
CA MET A 59 45.16 13.74 -12.59
C MET A 59 44.61 14.99 -11.89
N GLY A 60 44.00 15.88 -12.69
CA GLY A 60 43.20 16.98 -12.19
C GLY A 60 43.99 18.22 -11.77
N ILE A 61 43.36 19.06 -10.96
CA ILE A 61 43.87 20.39 -10.55
C ILE A 61 43.79 20.49 -9.03
N VAL A 62 44.85 20.99 -8.38
CA VAL A 62 44.94 21.04 -6.91
C VAL A 62 43.80 21.89 -6.34
N GLU A 63 43.58 23.07 -6.91
CA GLU A 63 42.57 24.04 -6.51
C GLU A 63 41.15 23.46 -6.60
N ASP A 64 40.85 22.70 -7.66
CA ASP A 64 39.54 22.07 -7.81
C ASP A 64 39.36 20.89 -6.85
N LYS A 65 40.42 20.10 -6.61
CA LYS A 65 40.39 19.07 -5.56
C LYS A 65 40.22 19.67 -4.16
N VAL A 66 40.70 20.90 -3.92
CA VAL A 66 40.45 21.61 -2.65
C VAL A 66 38.96 21.87 -2.49
N ILE A 67 38.31 22.37 -3.54
CA ILE A 67 36.86 22.58 -3.57
C ILE A 67 36.12 21.25 -3.34
N LYS A 68 36.57 20.15 -3.96
CA LYS A 68 35.95 18.82 -3.78
C LYS A 68 36.09 18.28 -2.36
N ASN A 69 37.25 18.44 -1.74
CA ASN A 69 37.47 18.03 -0.35
C ASN A 69 36.64 18.90 0.61
N HIS A 70 36.51 20.19 0.31
CA HIS A 70 35.67 21.11 1.07
C HIS A 70 34.18 20.78 0.95
N PHE A 71 33.70 20.46 -0.26
CA PHE A 71 32.36 19.93 -0.49
C PHE A 71 32.13 18.64 0.29
N ALA A 72 33.04 17.67 0.20
CA ALA A 72 32.92 16.39 0.89
C ALA A 72 32.93 16.49 2.43
N SER A 73 33.39 17.61 2.98
CA SER A 73 33.43 17.86 4.43
C SER A 73 32.30 18.78 4.88
N GLU A 74 32.36 20.06 4.52
CA GLU A 74 31.47 21.09 5.04
C GLU A 74 30.05 21.00 4.50
N TYR A 75 29.86 20.76 3.20
CA TYR A 75 28.51 20.61 2.62
C TYR A 75 27.82 19.34 3.16
N ILE A 76 28.56 18.23 3.25
CA ILE A 76 28.05 16.98 3.84
C ILE A 76 27.68 17.18 5.31
N TYR A 77 28.53 17.87 6.09
CA TYR A 77 28.21 18.19 7.48
C TYR A 77 26.95 19.05 7.60
N ASN A 78 26.87 20.14 6.83
CA ASN A 78 25.74 21.06 6.91
C ASN A 78 24.41 20.42 6.53
N ALA A 79 24.39 19.56 5.51
CA ALA A 79 23.19 18.85 5.09
C ALA A 79 22.69 17.87 6.16
N TYR A 80 23.59 17.22 6.90
CA TYR A 80 23.25 16.07 7.74
C TYR A 80 23.43 16.28 9.25
N LYS A 81 23.96 17.41 9.71
CA LYS A 81 24.21 17.68 11.15
C LYS A 81 22.97 17.46 12.01
N ASN A 82 21.79 17.85 11.52
CA ASN A 82 20.52 17.74 12.25
C ASN A 82 19.70 16.48 11.92
N GLU A 83 20.19 15.59 11.04
CA GLU A 83 19.46 14.36 10.71
C GLU A 83 19.47 13.41 11.91
N LYS A 84 18.29 12.96 12.34
CA LYS A 84 18.18 11.93 13.39
C LYS A 84 18.60 10.58 12.82
N THR A 85 19.62 9.99 13.43
CA THR A 85 20.23 8.72 13.02
C THR A 85 20.35 7.72 14.16
N CYS A 86 19.92 8.10 15.36
CA CYS A 86 19.99 7.30 16.58
C CYS A 86 18.62 7.14 17.26
N GLY A 87 18.37 5.95 17.81
CA GLY A 87 17.16 5.68 18.58
C GLY A 87 15.87 5.87 17.77
N ILE A 88 14.87 6.50 18.38
CA ILE A 88 13.53 6.67 17.81
C ILE A 88 13.55 7.79 16.76
N LEU A 89 13.22 7.46 15.52
CA LEU A 89 13.09 8.40 14.41
C LEU A 89 11.70 9.06 14.39
N SER A 90 10.66 8.27 14.58
CA SER A 90 9.27 8.73 14.59
C SER A 90 8.41 7.86 15.50
N VAL A 91 7.36 8.48 16.04
CA VAL A 91 6.27 7.82 16.79
C VAL A 91 4.96 8.32 16.19
N ASP A 92 4.07 7.38 15.91
CA ASP A 92 2.69 7.63 15.52
C ASP A 92 1.79 6.98 16.57
N ASP A 93 1.43 7.75 17.60
CA ASP A 93 0.65 7.26 18.73
C ASP A 93 -0.77 6.85 18.33
N ALA A 94 -1.34 7.53 17.32
CA ALA A 94 -2.69 7.31 16.81
C ALA A 94 -2.80 5.95 16.12
N PHE A 95 -1.82 5.61 15.28
CA PHE A 95 -1.75 4.31 14.61
C PHE A 95 -0.93 3.26 15.38
N GLY A 96 -0.32 3.66 16.49
CA GLY A 96 0.39 2.74 17.38
C GLY A 96 1.69 2.21 16.85
N THR A 97 2.39 2.99 16.02
CA THR A 97 3.66 2.57 15.42
C THR A 97 4.81 3.47 15.84
N MET A 98 6.01 2.93 15.90
CA MET A 98 7.24 3.70 16.10
C MET A 98 8.35 3.15 15.20
N THR A 99 9.20 4.04 14.70
CA THR A 99 10.34 3.68 13.85
C THR A 99 11.65 3.94 14.59
N ILE A 100 12.53 2.94 14.66
CA ILE A 100 13.84 3.02 15.33
C ILE A 100 14.96 2.86 14.30
N ALA A 101 15.99 3.71 14.39
CA ALA A 101 17.19 3.64 13.57
C ALA A 101 18.20 2.61 14.09
N GLU A 102 18.56 1.67 13.23
CA GLU A 102 19.62 0.68 13.46
C GLU A 102 20.77 0.88 12.46
N PRO A 103 22.04 0.99 12.89
CA PRO A 103 23.17 0.96 11.96
C PRO A 103 23.17 -0.34 11.15
N ILE A 104 23.61 -0.27 9.90
CA ILE A 104 23.73 -1.47 9.05
C ILE A 104 24.81 -2.43 9.55
N GLY A 105 25.90 -1.90 10.14
CA GLY A 105 27.04 -2.67 10.60
C GLY A 105 28.35 -2.19 9.96
N ILE A 106 29.05 -3.08 9.26
CA ILE A 106 30.32 -2.77 8.59
C ILE A 106 30.10 -2.53 7.09
N ILE A 107 30.64 -1.43 6.60
CA ILE A 107 30.55 -0.98 5.20
C ILE A 107 31.88 -1.21 4.49
N CYS A 108 31.84 -1.79 3.28
CA CYS A 108 32.96 -1.81 2.35
C CYS A 108 32.89 -0.58 1.44
N GLY A 109 33.84 0.35 1.58
CA GLY A 109 33.93 1.57 0.78
C GLY A 109 34.91 1.42 -0.39
N ILE A 110 34.42 1.14 -1.59
CA ILE A 110 35.27 1.17 -2.80
C ILE A 110 35.53 2.63 -3.20
N VAL A 111 36.78 3.00 -3.48
CA VAL A 111 37.17 4.39 -3.79
C VAL A 111 37.83 4.48 -5.18
N PRO A 112 37.38 5.39 -6.06
CA PRO A 112 37.93 5.53 -7.41
C PRO A 112 39.22 6.37 -7.42
N THR A 113 40.00 6.24 -8.50
CA THR A 113 41.23 7.04 -8.68
C THR A 113 40.98 8.52 -8.97
N THR A 114 39.79 8.90 -9.45
CA THR A 114 39.45 10.27 -9.85
C THR A 114 39.15 11.18 -8.66
N ASN A 115 38.51 10.62 -7.63
CA ASN A 115 38.01 11.32 -6.44
C ASN A 115 38.51 10.67 -5.14
N PRO A 116 39.82 10.39 -4.96
CA PRO A 116 40.28 9.49 -3.90
C PRO A 116 40.02 10.04 -2.50
N THR A 117 40.45 11.27 -2.23
CA THR A 117 40.35 11.90 -0.90
C THR A 117 38.90 12.29 -0.59
N SER A 118 38.23 12.96 -1.53
CA SER A 118 36.88 13.48 -1.30
C SER A 118 35.85 12.37 -1.11
N THR A 119 35.96 11.25 -1.84
CA THR A 119 35.08 10.10 -1.66
C THR A 119 35.33 9.40 -0.32
N ALA A 120 36.59 9.28 0.11
CA ALA A 120 36.93 8.71 1.42
C ALA A 120 36.36 9.56 2.57
N ILE A 121 36.54 10.89 2.50
CA ILE A 121 35.96 11.84 3.47
C ILE A 121 34.43 11.69 3.50
N PHE A 122 33.77 11.84 2.34
CA PHE A 122 32.32 11.75 2.25
C PHE A 122 31.78 10.45 2.87
N LYS A 123 32.31 9.29 2.46
CA LYS A 123 31.86 7.99 2.96
C LYS A 123 32.13 7.79 4.44
N ALA A 124 33.29 8.22 4.93
CA ALA A 124 33.62 8.12 6.35
C ALA A 124 32.67 8.97 7.19
N LEU A 125 32.40 10.21 6.76
CA LEU A 125 31.50 11.12 7.47
C LEU A 125 30.06 10.58 7.56
N ILE A 126 29.48 10.11 6.45
CA ILE A 126 28.13 9.54 6.49
C ILE A 126 28.07 8.20 7.24
N ALA A 127 29.14 7.40 7.23
CA ALA A 127 29.22 6.17 8.03
C ALA A 127 29.30 6.48 9.53
N LEU A 128 30.09 7.49 9.93
CA LEU A 128 30.18 7.95 11.31
C LEU A 128 28.85 8.49 11.81
N LYS A 129 28.19 9.38 11.05
CA LYS A 129 26.87 9.95 11.38
C LYS A 129 25.79 8.88 11.60
N THR A 130 26.00 7.67 11.10
CA THR A 130 25.05 6.56 11.15
C THR A 130 25.50 5.40 12.03
N ARG A 131 26.56 5.57 12.83
CA ARG A 131 27.10 4.56 13.77
C ARG A 131 27.61 3.28 13.10
N ASN A 132 28.06 3.38 11.85
CA ASN A 132 28.62 2.27 11.09
C ASN A 132 30.16 2.25 11.18
N GLY A 133 30.73 1.06 11.07
CA GLY A 133 32.15 0.89 10.77
C GLY A 133 32.37 0.90 9.26
N ILE A 134 33.51 1.37 8.78
CA ILE A 134 33.81 1.40 7.34
C ILE A 134 35.24 0.94 7.05
N ILE A 135 35.40 0.11 6.01
CA ILE A 135 36.69 -0.37 5.52
C ILE A 135 36.84 0.04 4.07
N PHE A 136 37.87 0.82 3.76
CA PHE A 136 38.14 1.31 2.41
C PHE A 136 38.96 0.34 1.58
N SER A 137 38.52 0.13 0.34
CA SER A 137 39.29 -0.54 -0.71
C SER A 137 39.70 0.51 -1.76
N PRO A 138 40.92 1.07 -1.64
CA PRO A 138 41.37 2.13 -2.54
C PRO A 138 41.73 1.60 -3.93
N HIS A 139 41.61 2.46 -4.94
CA HIS A 139 42.21 2.17 -6.24
C HIS A 139 43.75 2.19 -6.13
N PRO A 140 44.49 1.24 -6.75
CA PRO A 140 45.95 1.15 -6.61
C PRO A 140 46.73 2.42 -6.99
N ARG A 141 46.24 3.18 -7.99
CA ARG A 141 46.86 4.46 -8.43
C ARG A 141 46.63 5.64 -7.48
N ALA A 142 45.82 5.49 -6.44
CA ALA A 142 45.46 6.57 -5.52
C ALA A 142 45.41 6.11 -4.05
N ARG A 143 46.14 5.04 -3.73
CA ARG A 143 46.03 4.36 -2.44
C ARG A 143 46.53 5.21 -1.30
N LYS A 144 47.66 5.90 -1.44
CA LYS A 144 48.25 6.73 -0.38
C LYS A 144 47.31 7.87 -0.03
N SER A 145 46.78 8.55 -1.04
CA SER A 145 45.85 9.67 -0.86
C SER A 145 44.55 9.24 -0.20
N THR A 146 44.01 8.07 -0.57
CA THR A 146 42.79 7.52 0.03
C THR A 146 43.01 7.12 1.48
N CYS A 147 44.09 6.38 1.77
CA CYS A 147 44.43 5.93 3.12
C CYS A 147 44.73 7.11 4.04
N GLU A 148 45.42 8.14 3.56
CA GLU A 148 45.70 9.34 4.35
C GLU A 148 44.43 10.12 4.70
N ALA A 149 43.49 10.26 3.77
CA ALA A 149 42.19 10.87 4.07
C ALA A 149 41.41 10.06 5.11
N ALA A 150 41.39 8.73 5.00
CA ALA A 150 40.74 7.85 5.96
C ALA A 150 41.39 7.92 7.35
N ARG A 151 42.73 7.92 7.43
CA ARG A 151 43.50 8.07 8.66
C ARG A 151 43.18 9.38 9.36
N LEU A 152 43.17 10.49 8.62
CA LEU A 152 42.91 11.81 9.18
C LEU A 152 41.50 11.91 9.77
N VAL A 153 40.49 11.41 9.05
CA VAL A 153 39.11 11.40 9.56
C VAL A 153 38.98 10.50 10.78
N LEU A 154 39.64 9.34 10.80
CA LEU A 154 39.66 8.43 11.94
C LEU A 154 40.28 9.08 13.18
N GLU A 155 41.47 9.69 13.06
CA GLU A 155 42.14 10.31 14.19
C GLU A 155 41.31 11.44 14.81
N ALA A 156 40.69 12.27 13.96
CA ALA A 156 39.77 13.31 14.41
C ALA A 156 38.55 12.71 15.12
N ALA A 157 37.91 11.69 14.54
CA ALA A 157 36.78 11.00 15.16
C ALA A 157 37.15 10.39 16.52
N VAL A 158 38.31 9.74 16.63
CA VAL A 158 38.81 9.13 17.87
C VAL A 158 39.11 10.19 18.93
N SER A 159 39.65 11.35 18.53
CA SER A 159 39.87 12.48 19.45
C SER A 159 38.57 13.02 20.06
N ALA A 160 37.44 12.84 19.36
CA ALA A 160 36.09 13.18 19.81
C ALA A 160 35.36 12.02 20.51
N GLY A 161 36.04 10.89 20.75
CA GLY A 161 35.51 9.75 21.50
C GLY A 161 35.05 8.56 20.66
N ALA A 162 35.23 8.57 19.33
CA ALA A 162 34.93 7.40 18.50
C ALA A 162 35.86 6.20 18.83
N PRO A 163 35.40 4.95 18.63
CA PRO A 163 36.25 3.78 18.81
C PRO A 163 37.44 3.75 17.83
N ARG A 164 38.62 3.33 18.31
CA ARG A 164 39.91 3.43 17.59
C ARG A 164 39.97 2.82 16.20
N ASP A 165 39.25 1.72 15.96
CA ASP A 165 39.28 0.98 14.69
C ASP A 165 37.96 1.17 13.89
N ILE A 166 37.18 2.23 14.13
CA ILE A 166 35.87 2.39 13.46
C ILE A 166 35.99 2.63 11.94
N ILE A 167 37.14 3.14 11.49
CA ILE A 167 37.52 3.27 10.08
C ILE A 167 38.78 2.44 9.83
N GLY A 168 38.80 1.68 8.73
CA GLY A 168 39.96 0.91 8.28
C GLY A 168 40.17 1.03 6.77
N TRP A 169 41.28 0.48 6.26
CA TRP A 169 41.60 0.47 4.83
C TRP A 169 42.55 -0.68 4.46
N ILE A 170 42.64 -0.98 3.16
CA ILE A 170 43.65 -1.88 2.59
C ILE A 170 44.86 -1.02 2.15
N ASP A 171 46.04 -1.28 2.70
CA ASP A 171 47.25 -0.50 2.41
C ASP A 171 47.85 -0.82 1.02
N GLU A 172 47.83 -2.09 0.61
CA GLU A 172 48.31 -2.56 -0.70
C GLU A 172 47.17 -3.25 -1.47
N PRO A 173 46.29 -2.49 -2.16
CA PRO A 173 45.07 -3.03 -2.74
C PRO A 173 45.36 -3.96 -3.92
N THR A 174 44.79 -5.17 -3.86
CA THR A 174 44.74 -6.12 -4.97
C THR A 174 43.29 -6.48 -5.30
N VAL A 175 43.06 -7.05 -6.49
CA VAL A 175 41.73 -7.57 -6.86
C VAL A 175 41.27 -8.66 -5.88
N GLU A 176 42.20 -9.50 -5.42
CA GLU A 176 41.94 -10.54 -4.43
C GLU A 176 41.44 -9.95 -3.11
N LEU A 177 42.16 -8.98 -2.53
CA LEU A 177 41.76 -8.35 -1.26
C LEU A 177 40.44 -7.60 -1.37
N SER A 178 40.22 -6.89 -2.49
CA SER A 178 38.96 -6.19 -2.75
C SER A 178 37.78 -7.18 -2.80
N ASN A 179 37.94 -8.29 -3.53
CA ASN A 179 36.93 -9.34 -3.64
C ASN A 179 36.69 -10.06 -2.32
N HIS A 180 37.75 -10.32 -1.56
CA HIS A 180 37.65 -10.93 -0.24
C HIS A 180 36.85 -10.05 0.71
N LEU A 181 37.18 -8.74 0.78
CA LEU A 181 36.44 -7.78 1.59
C LEU A 181 34.95 -7.72 1.20
N MET A 182 34.64 -7.62 -0.10
CA MET A 182 33.26 -7.56 -0.59
C MET A 182 32.43 -8.80 -0.22
N LYS A 183 33.07 -9.98 -0.10
CA LYS A 183 32.39 -11.25 0.22
C LYS A 183 32.48 -11.64 1.68
N HIS A 184 33.23 -10.91 2.50
CA HIS A 184 33.52 -11.30 3.87
C HIS A 184 32.23 -11.44 4.70
N PRO A 185 32.08 -12.49 5.52
CA PRO A 185 30.84 -12.79 6.24
C PRO A 185 30.36 -11.64 7.15
N ASP A 186 31.29 -10.94 7.79
CA ASP A 186 30.98 -9.81 8.69
C ASP A 186 30.68 -8.48 7.99
N LEU A 187 30.77 -8.38 6.66
CA LEU A 187 30.40 -7.17 5.92
C LEU A 187 28.89 -7.14 5.67
N ASN A 188 28.29 -5.96 5.80
CA ASN A 188 26.85 -5.77 5.73
C ASN A 188 26.39 -4.99 4.49
N LEU A 189 27.23 -4.09 3.97
CA LEU A 189 26.91 -3.27 2.80
C LEU A 189 28.18 -2.89 2.03
N ILE A 190 28.08 -2.81 0.69
CA ILE A 190 29.13 -2.30 -0.17
C ILE A 190 28.70 -0.95 -0.77
N LEU A 191 29.50 0.09 -0.58
CA LEU A 191 29.39 1.35 -1.34
C LEU A 191 30.39 1.32 -2.49
N ALA A 192 29.93 0.93 -3.68
CA ALA A 192 30.75 0.70 -4.86
C ALA A 192 30.83 1.95 -5.76
N THR A 193 31.80 2.83 -5.50
CA THR A 193 32.10 3.99 -6.37
C THR A 193 33.30 3.67 -7.24
N GLY A 194 33.03 3.26 -8.48
CA GLY A 194 34.07 2.85 -9.42
C GLY A 194 33.47 2.56 -10.80
N GLY A 195 34.30 2.08 -11.72
CA GLY A 195 33.83 1.74 -13.07
C GLY A 195 32.85 0.55 -13.09
N PRO A 196 32.18 0.32 -14.22
CA PRO A 196 31.11 -0.69 -14.35
C PRO A 196 31.52 -2.10 -13.89
N GLY A 197 32.77 -2.52 -14.16
CA GLY A 197 33.26 -3.84 -13.74
C GLY A 197 33.30 -4.02 -12.22
N MET A 198 33.68 -2.98 -11.48
CA MET A 198 33.74 -3.02 -10.00
C MET A 198 32.33 -2.99 -9.39
N VAL A 199 31.43 -2.20 -9.98
CA VAL A 199 30.02 -2.16 -9.57
C VAL A 199 29.37 -3.54 -9.78
N LYS A 200 29.60 -4.16 -10.94
CA LYS A 200 29.14 -5.52 -11.22
C LYS A 200 29.69 -6.53 -10.21
N ALA A 201 30.97 -6.42 -9.84
CA ALA A 201 31.57 -7.28 -8.81
C ALA A 201 30.90 -7.11 -7.44
N ALA A 202 30.59 -5.86 -7.05
CA ALA A 202 29.88 -5.58 -5.80
C ALA A 202 28.47 -6.20 -5.77
N TYR A 203 27.68 -6.07 -6.84
CA TYR A 203 26.35 -6.73 -6.92
C TYR A 203 26.43 -8.25 -7.07
N SER A 204 27.60 -8.79 -7.46
CA SER A 204 27.85 -10.25 -7.54
C SER A 204 28.47 -10.83 -6.26
N SER A 205 28.61 -10.02 -5.21
CA SER A 205 29.30 -10.42 -3.97
C SER A 205 28.44 -11.30 -3.05
N GLY A 206 27.12 -11.34 -3.25
CA GLY A 206 26.17 -11.91 -2.30
C GLY A 206 25.86 -10.99 -1.10
N LYS A 207 26.39 -9.76 -1.09
CA LYS A 207 26.07 -8.72 -0.10
C LYS A 207 25.20 -7.62 -0.71
N PRO A 208 24.34 -6.95 0.09
CA PRO A 208 23.72 -5.71 -0.33
C PRO A 208 24.78 -4.72 -0.84
N ALA A 209 24.50 -4.08 -1.97
CA ALA A 209 25.40 -3.12 -2.59
C ALA A 209 24.63 -1.88 -3.05
N ILE A 210 25.27 -0.72 -2.90
CA ILE A 210 24.89 0.54 -3.52
C ILE A 210 26.04 0.94 -4.44
N GLY A 211 25.77 0.78 -5.74
CA GLY A 211 26.69 1.11 -6.81
C GLY A 211 26.41 2.47 -7.44
N VAL A 212 27.31 2.84 -8.35
CA VAL A 212 27.16 3.96 -9.28
C VAL A 212 27.18 3.44 -10.72
N GLY A 213 27.04 4.34 -11.69
CA GLY A 213 27.21 4.05 -13.11
C GLY A 213 28.18 5.03 -13.77
N ALA A 214 28.53 4.75 -15.04
CA ALA A 214 29.26 5.67 -15.89
C ALA A 214 28.37 6.88 -16.25
N GLY A 215 28.99 8.05 -16.43
CA GLY A 215 28.27 9.29 -16.75
C GLY A 215 28.57 9.75 -18.17
N ASN A 216 27.65 9.48 -19.10
CA ASN A 216 27.71 10.05 -20.45
C ASN A 216 26.74 11.23 -20.63
N THR A 217 26.91 12.30 -19.84
CA THR A 217 25.92 13.38 -19.71
C THR A 217 25.75 14.24 -20.96
N PRO A 218 24.61 14.16 -21.67
CA PRO A 218 24.31 15.09 -22.76
C PRO A 218 23.71 16.38 -22.23
N VAL A 219 23.98 17.48 -22.95
CA VAL A 219 23.37 18.78 -22.70
C VAL A 219 22.64 19.27 -23.93
N VAL A 220 21.33 19.46 -23.82
CA VAL A 220 20.52 20.14 -24.84
C VAL A 220 20.54 21.64 -24.58
N ILE A 221 20.80 22.43 -25.62
CA ILE A 221 20.68 23.90 -25.59
C ILE A 221 19.66 24.26 -26.67
N ASP A 222 18.49 24.72 -26.24
CA ASP A 222 17.44 25.14 -27.16
C ASP A 222 17.51 26.65 -27.46
N GLU A 223 16.76 27.07 -28.46
CA GLU A 223 16.75 28.42 -29.00
C GLU A 223 16.26 29.50 -28.01
N THR A 224 15.67 29.10 -26.88
CA THR A 224 15.18 30.00 -25.83
C THR A 224 16.18 30.19 -24.69
N ALA A 225 17.28 29.41 -24.69
CA ALA A 225 18.29 29.46 -23.65
C ALA A 225 19.07 30.78 -23.62
N ASP A 226 19.45 31.22 -22.42
CA ASP A 226 20.55 32.19 -22.27
C ASP A 226 21.88 31.51 -22.67
N ILE A 227 22.29 31.75 -23.92
CA ILE A 227 23.52 31.21 -24.51
C ILE A 227 24.76 31.58 -23.69
N LYS A 228 24.81 32.80 -23.14
CA LYS A 228 25.98 33.26 -22.37
C LYS A 228 26.12 32.47 -21.09
N ARG A 229 25.01 32.28 -20.36
CA ARG A 229 24.97 31.46 -19.14
C ARG A 229 25.23 29.98 -19.44
N ALA A 230 24.62 29.45 -20.50
CA ALA A 230 24.79 28.04 -20.88
C ALA A 230 26.25 27.69 -21.15
N VAL A 231 26.93 28.44 -22.02
CA VAL A 231 28.35 28.19 -22.34
C VAL A 231 29.24 28.40 -21.12
N ALA A 232 29.02 29.45 -20.32
CA ALA A 232 29.81 29.67 -19.10
C ALA A 232 29.68 28.52 -18.10
N SER A 233 28.46 28.01 -17.91
CA SER A 233 28.16 26.92 -16.97
C SER A 233 28.78 25.60 -17.44
N ILE A 234 28.65 25.27 -18.73
CA ILE A 234 29.24 24.07 -19.33
C ILE A 234 30.77 24.11 -19.23
N LEU A 235 31.40 25.25 -19.53
CA LEU A 235 32.85 25.39 -19.39
C LEU A 235 33.29 25.27 -17.93
N MET A 236 32.55 25.87 -16.98
CA MET A 236 32.84 25.74 -15.56
C MET A 236 32.80 24.28 -15.10
N SER A 237 31.75 23.55 -15.45
CA SER A 237 31.58 22.14 -15.08
C SER A 237 32.59 21.24 -15.78
N LYS A 238 32.77 21.36 -17.10
CA LYS A 238 33.63 20.47 -17.89
C LYS A 238 35.11 20.61 -17.53
N THR A 239 35.54 21.81 -17.13
CA THR A 239 36.94 22.08 -16.79
C THR A 239 37.25 21.79 -15.32
N PHE A 240 36.24 21.67 -14.47
CA PHE A 240 36.41 21.40 -13.05
C PHE A 240 37.14 20.08 -12.80
N ASP A 241 38.30 20.17 -12.17
CA ASP A 241 39.25 19.09 -11.92
C ASP A 241 39.64 18.36 -13.21
N ASN A 242 39.78 19.11 -14.32
CA ASN A 242 39.95 18.60 -15.68
C ASN A 242 38.88 17.57 -16.10
N GLY A 243 37.63 17.76 -15.68
CA GLY A 243 36.48 16.98 -16.18
C GLY A 243 36.39 15.55 -15.65
N VAL A 244 37.03 15.23 -14.51
CA VAL A 244 36.99 13.88 -13.90
C VAL A 244 35.72 13.59 -13.10
N VAL A 245 34.80 14.54 -13.00
CA VAL A 245 33.49 14.32 -12.37
C VAL A 245 32.60 13.57 -13.36
N CYS A 246 32.02 12.44 -12.94
CA CYS A 246 31.16 11.60 -13.79
C CYS A 246 29.91 12.33 -14.29
N ALA A 247 29.35 13.26 -13.50
CA ALA A 247 28.22 14.09 -13.93
C ALA A 247 28.61 15.19 -14.94
N SER A 248 29.90 15.37 -15.27
CA SER A 248 30.35 16.42 -16.20
C SER A 248 29.86 16.16 -17.63
N GLU A 249 29.57 17.25 -18.34
CA GLU A 249 29.09 17.24 -19.71
C GLU A 249 30.01 16.43 -20.62
N GLN A 250 29.44 15.62 -21.51
CA GLN A 250 30.18 14.88 -22.52
C GLN A 250 29.88 15.37 -23.93
N SER A 251 28.69 15.92 -24.13
CA SER A 251 28.20 16.42 -25.40
C SER A 251 27.31 17.64 -25.22
N VAL A 252 27.37 18.55 -26.20
CA VAL A 252 26.44 19.66 -26.36
C VAL A 252 25.64 19.45 -27.65
N ILE A 253 24.32 19.50 -27.54
CA ILE A 253 23.37 19.25 -28.63
C ILE A 253 22.55 20.52 -28.78
N ILE A 254 22.79 21.22 -29.88
CA ILE A 254 22.35 22.61 -30.03
C ILE A 254 21.36 22.70 -31.18
N VAL A 255 20.22 23.34 -30.91
CA VAL A 255 19.19 23.61 -31.92
C VAL A 255 19.75 24.52 -33.02
N ASP A 256 19.46 24.19 -34.28
CA ASP A 256 20.08 24.75 -35.48
C ASP A 256 20.08 26.29 -35.51
N SER A 257 18.96 26.90 -35.12
CA SER A 257 18.75 28.35 -35.15
C SER A 257 19.74 29.15 -34.30
N ILE A 258 20.35 28.54 -33.28
CA ILE A 258 21.34 29.17 -32.40
C ILE A 258 22.73 28.52 -32.47
N TYR A 259 22.92 27.52 -33.33
CA TYR A 259 24.16 26.72 -33.38
C TYR A 259 25.42 27.58 -33.56
N GLU A 260 25.42 28.49 -34.54
CA GLU A 260 26.58 29.35 -34.81
C GLU A 260 26.86 30.32 -33.66
N GLN A 261 25.82 30.82 -32.98
CA GLN A 261 25.98 31.71 -31.84
C GLN A 261 26.63 30.99 -30.65
N VAL A 262 26.19 29.75 -30.38
CA VAL A 262 26.78 28.91 -29.32
C VAL A 262 28.21 28.53 -29.67
N LYS A 263 28.48 28.15 -30.92
CA LYS A 263 29.83 27.83 -31.43
C LYS A 263 30.80 28.99 -31.24
N GLU A 264 30.40 30.18 -31.68
CA GLU A 264 31.21 31.40 -31.53
C GLU A 264 31.42 31.75 -30.05
N ARG A 265 30.41 31.52 -29.21
CA ARG A 265 30.52 31.75 -27.78
C ARG A 265 31.51 30.79 -27.12
N PHE A 266 31.56 29.52 -27.51
CA PHE A 266 32.61 28.60 -27.05
C PHE A 266 34.00 29.06 -27.51
N SER A 267 34.16 29.35 -28.80
CA SER A 267 35.44 29.83 -29.39
C SER A 267 36.00 31.04 -28.65
N SER A 268 35.15 32.02 -28.33
CA SER A 268 35.55 33.26 -27.65
C SER A 268 35.81 33.10 -26.14
N ASN A 269 35.45 31.97 -25.52
CA ASN A 269 35.55 31.76 -24.06
C ASN A 269 36.44 30.57 -23.66
N GLY A 270 37.31 30.12 -24.58
CA GLY A 270 38.33 29.10 -24.32
C GLY A 270 37.99 27.68 -24.79
N GLY A 271 36.88 27.49 -25.49
CA GLY A 271 36.64 26.28 -26.28
C GLY A 271 37.42 26.35 -27.59
N TYR A 272 38.17 25.30 -27.93
CA TYR A 272 38.85 25.20 -29.24
C TYR A 272 38.06 24.26 -30.15
N ILE A 273 37.42 24.82 -31.18
CA ILE A 273 36.69 24.02 -32.17
C ILE A 273 37.69 23.34 -33.10
N LEU A 274 37.72 22.01 -33.07
CA LEU A 274 38.63 21.20 -33.86
C LEU A 274 38.22 21.23 -35.34
N ASN A 275 39.18 21.43 -36.23
CA ASN A 275 38.96 21.19 -37.66
C ASN A 275 38.88 19.67 -37.93
N LYS A 276 38.42 19.27 -39.11
CA LYS A 276 38.23 17.85 -39.48
C LYS A 276 39.46 16.96 -39.24
N LYS A 277 40.67 17.47 -39.53
CA LYS A 277 41.92 16.72 -39.34
C LYS A 277 42.23 16.54 -37.86
N ASP A 278 42.10 17.60 -37.08
CA ASP A 278 42.39 17.59 -35.65
C ASP A 278 41.35 16.78 -34.87
N THR A 279 40.07 16.81 -35.28
CA THR A 279 39.02 15.94 -34.74
C THR A 279 39.41 14.47 -34.87
N GLU A 280 39.89 14.05 -36.04
CA GLU A 280 40.31 12.67 -36.28
C GLU A 280 41.56 12.27 -35.46
N ALA A 281 42.49 13.20 -35.28
CA ALA A 281 43.66 12.97 -34.42
C ALA A 281 43.24 12.79 -32.95
N VAL A 282 42.33 13.63 -32.45
CA VAL A 282 41.84 13.54 -31.08
C VAL A 282 40.99 12.28 -30.85
N ARG A 283 40.19 11.83 -31.84
CA ARG A 283 39.43 10.55 -31.74
C ARG A 283 40.32 9.37 -31.37
N LYS A 284 41.48 9.25 -32.01
CA LYS A 284 42.47 8.17 -31.78
C LYS A 284 43.13 8.22 -30.40
N VAL A 285 43.06 9.38 -29.75
CA VAL A 285 43.61 9.60 -28.41
C VAL A 285 42.54 9.37 -27.34
N ILE A 286 41.26 9.65 -27.63
CA ILE A 286 40.14 9.39 -26.72
C ILE A 286 39.97 7.89 -26.47
N LEU A 287 39.87 7.09 -27.54
CA LEU A 287 39.72 5.64 -27.43
C LEU A 287 41.00 4.92 -27.85
N LYS A 288 41.47 4.00 -27.00
CA LYS A 288 42.57 3.09 -27.28
C LYS A 288 42.06 1.65 -27.15
N ASN A 289 42.15 0.88 -28.24
CA ASN A 289 41.59 -0.49 -28.32
C ASN A 289 40.10 -0.55 -27.90
N GLY A 290 39.29 0.41 -28.38
CA GLY A 290 37.85 0.47 -28.10
C GLY A 290 37.48 0.87 -26.67
N ASN A 291 38.44 1.22 -25.81
CA ASN A 291 38.19 1.64 -24.43
C ASN A 291 38.71 3.07 -24.20
N LEU A 292 38.14 3.75 -23.20
CA LEU A 292 38.63 5.07 -22.79
C LEU A 292 40.13 5.00 -22.46
N ASN A 293 40.91 5.88 -23.09
CA ASN A 293 42.34 5.97 -22.84
C ASN A 293 42.61 6.57 -21.45
N ALA A 294 43.12 5.74 -20.53
CA ALA A 294 43.41 6.19 -19.16
C ALA A 294 44.43 7.33 -19.08
N ASP A 295 45.23 7.54 -20.13
CA ASP A 295 46.25 8.60 -20.17
C ASP A 295 45.65 10.00 -20.36
N ILE A 296 44.41 10.12 -20.88
CA ILE A 296 43.74 11.42 -21.06
C ILE A 296 42.93 11.85 -19.84
N VAL A 297 42.60 10.91 -18.95
CA VAL A 297 41.71 11.14 -17.81
C VAL A 297 42.32 12.19 -16.87
N GLY A 298 41.58 13.26 -16.62
CA GLY A 298 42.01 14.38 -15.78
C GLY A 298 43.20 15.17 -16.30
N GLN A 299 43.57 15.04 -17.58
CA GLN A 299 44.60 15.88 -18.19
C GLN A 299 43.99 17.17 -18.76
N SER A 300 44.80 18.23 -18.86
CA SER A 300 44.35 19.48 -19.47
C SER A 300 44.07 19.31 -20.97
N ALA A 301 43.20 20.15 -21.53
CA ALA A 301 42.93 20.18 -22.98
C ALA A 301 44.22 20.33 -23.83
N ILE A 302 45.17 21.13 -23.36
CA ILE A 302 46.46 21.36 -24.03
C ILE A 302 47.26 20.07 -24.11
N LYS A 303 47.38 19.32 -23.00
CA LYS A 303 48.13 18.07 -22.96
C LYS A 303 47.48 16.98 -23.82
N ILE A 304 46.15 16.94 -23.88
CA ILE A 304 45.42 16.04 -24.78
C ILE A 304 45.66 16.42 -26.24
N ALA A 305 45.68 17.71 -26.57
CA ALA A 305 46.03 18.18 -27.91
C ALA A 305 47.46 17.78 -28.29
N GLU A 306 48.43 17.93 -27.38
CA GLU A 306 49.81 17.48 -27.56
C GLU A 306 49.90 15.97 -27.83
N MET A 307 49.17 15.15 -27.05
CA MET A 307 49.07 13.70 -27.29
C MET A 307 48.51 13.37 -28.68
N ALA A 308 47.61 14.20 -29.21
CA ALA A 308 47.04 14.07 -30.54
C ALA A 308 47.90 14.71 -31.65
N GLY A 309 49.02 15.37 -31.32
CA GLY A 309 49.83 16.12 -32.28
C GLY A 309 49.15 17.39 -32.82
N VAL A 310 48.18 17.93 -32.09
CA VAL A 310 47.42 19.14 -32.43
C VAL A 310 47.97 20.34 -31.64
N LYS A 311 48.24 21.45 -32.31
CA LYS A 311 48.66 22.69 -31.65
C LYS A 311 47.44 23.55 -31.34
N VAL A 312 47.27 23.91 -30.07
CA VAL A 312 46.19 24.79 -29.60
C VAL A 312 46.76 25.99 -28.83
N PRO A 313 46.03 27.12 -28.74
CA PRO A 313 46.44 28.24 -27.90
C PRO A 313 46.59 27.85 -26.42
N PRO A 314 47.50 28.51 -25.66
CA PRO A 314 47.78 28.17 -24.26
C PRO A 314 46.64 28.50 -23.29
N TYR A 315 45.63 29.26 -23.73
CA TYR A 315 44.43 29.55 -22.95
C TYR A 315 43.27 28.58 -23.24
N THR A 316 43.49 27.56 -24.07
CA THR A 316 42.47 26.55 -24.41
C THR A 316 42.06 25.76 -23.17
N LYS A 317 40.77 25.81 -22.85
CA LYS A 317 40.16 25.13 -21.70
C LYS A 317 39.55 23.79 -22.07
N VAL A 318 38.89 23.69 -23.23
CA VAL A 318 38.19 22.49 -23.69
C VAL A 318 38.42 22.29 -25.20
N LEU A 319 38.64 21.05 -25.64
CA LEU A 319 38.64 20.69 -27.07
C LEU A 319 37.24 20.27 -27.49
N ILE A 320 36.72 20.82 -28.59
CA ILE A 320 35.35 20.57 -29.04
C ILE A 320 35.38 19.98 -30.45
N GLY A 321 34.91 18.74 -30.58
CA GLY A 321 34.77 18.05 -31.86
C GLY A 321 33.36 18.18 -32.40
N GLU A 322 33.19 18.81 -33.57
CA GLU A 322 31.93 18.78 -34.30
C GLU A 322 31.72 17.39 -34.93
N VAL A 323 30.66 16.70 -34.50
CA VAL A 323 30.37 15.30 -34.89
C VAL A 323 28.88 15.11 -35.16
N SER A 324 28.54 14.06 -35.92
CA SER A 324 27.14 13.76 -36.30
C SER A 324 26.65 12.41 -35.78
N SER A 325 27.53 11.44 -35.57
CA SER A 325 27.13 10.13 -35.07
C SER A 325 27.02 10.11 -33.54
N VAL A 326 25.97 9.47 -33.05
CA VAL A 326 25.74 9.17 -31.62
C VAL A 326 26.00 7.68 -31.31
N GLY A 327 26.56 6.94 -32.28
CA GLY A 327 26.86 5.52 -32.16
C GLY A 327 28.17 5.22 -31.43
N GLU A 328 28.38 3.93 -31.14
CA GLU A 328 29.54 3.42 -30.40
C GLU A 328 30.87 3.65 -31.15
N GLU A 329 30.85 3.78 -32.47
CA GLU A 329 32.02 4.05 -33.29
C GLU A 329 32.57 5.48 -33.16
N GLU A 330 31.76 6.42 -32.68
CA GLU A 330 32.17 7.82 -32.52
C GLU A 330 32.81 8.04 -31.16
N ALA A 331 34.13 8.16 -31.11
CA ALA A 331 34.88 8.37 -29.87
C ALA A 331 34.39 9.58 -29.05
N PHE A 332 33.93 10.66 -29.70
CA PHE A 332 33.39 11.82 -29.00
C PHE A 332 32.04 11.55 -28.31
N ALA A 333 31.29 10.53 -28.73
CA ALA A 333 29.99 10.16 -28.17
C ALA A 333 30.09 9.49 -26.79
N HIS A 334 31.28 9.01 -26.39
CA HIS A 334 31.51 8.30 -25.12
C HIS A 334 31.79 9.22 -23.93
N GLU A 335 31.80 8.65 -22.73
CA GLU A 335 32.36 9.29 -21.53
C GLU A 335 33.89 9.45 -21.68
N LYS A 336 34.39 10.67 -21.48
CA LYS A 336 35.79 11.04 -21.77
C LYS A 336 36.61 11.45 -20.55
N LEU A 337 35.96 11.70 -19.40
CA LEU A 337 36.55 12.12 -18.12
C LEU A 337 37.73 13.12 -18.24
N SER A 338 37.60 14.04 -19.21
CA SER A 338 38.62 15.01 -19.59
C SER A 338 37.95 16.26 -20.20
N PRO A 339 38.67 17.38 -20.38
CA PRO A 339 38.15 18.61 -20.98
C PRO A 339 37.97 18.50 -22.51
N THR A 340 37.11 17.57 -22.93
CA THR A 340 36.75 17.29 -24.32
C THR A 340 35.22 17.19 -24.44
N LEU A 341 34.65 17.80 -25.48
CA LEU A 341 33.20 17.80 -25.75
C LEU A 341 32.90 17.41 -27.19
N ALA A 342 31.84 16.63 -27.36
CA ALA A 342 31.17 16.51 -28.66
C ALA A 342 30.24 17.69 -28.89
N MET A 343 30.18 18.21 -30.11
CA MET A 343 29.22 19.24 -30.50
C MET A 343 28.34 18.73 -31.64
N TYR A 344 27.04 18.62 -31.36
CA TYR A 344 26.02 18.12 -32.27
C TYR A 344 25.07 19.24 -32.68
N ARG A 345 24.71 19.27 -33.96
CA ARG A 345 23.64 20.12 -34.50
C ARG A 345 22.33 19.34 -34.51
N ALA A 346 21.26 19.94 -33.99
CA ALA A 346 19.91 19.38 -34.01
C ALA A 346 18.95 20.28 -34.78
N LYS A 347 18.01 19.69 -35.51
CA LYS A 347 17.06 20.45 -36.34
C LYS A 347 16.14 21.34 -35.50
N ASP A 348 15.67 20.79 -34.39
CA ASP A 348 14.78 21.42 -33.43
C ASP A 348 15.01 20.79 -32.04
N PHE A 349 14.25 21.25 -31.04
CA PHE A 349 14.31 20.73 -29.68
C PHE A 349 14.07 19.20 -29.62
N PHE A 350 13.10 18.66 -30.36
CA PHE A 350 12.75 17.24 -30.30
C PHE A 350 13.86 16.35 -30.87
N ASP A 351 14.46 16.75 -31.98
CA ASP A 351 15.65 16.08 -32.53
C ASP A 351 16.85 16.17 -31.57
N ALA A 352 16.98 17.27 -30.83
CA ALA A 352 18.02 17.42 -29.80
C ALA A 352 17.81 16.43 -28.65
N VAL A 353 16.56 16.30 -28.15
CA VAL A 353 16.20 15.34 -27.10
C VAL A 353 16.42 13.89 -27.58
N HIS A 354 16.06 13.56 -28.81
CA HIS A 354 16.28 12.21 -29.35
C HIS A 354 17.76 11.84 -29.42
N LYS A 355 18.64 12.76 -29.84
CA LYS A 355 20.09 12.56 -29.79
C LYS A 355 20.61 12.39 -28.35
N ALA A 356 20.08 13.19 -27.41
CA ALA A 356 20.43 13.07 -26.01
C ALA A 356 20.07 11.70 -25.45
N GLU A 357 18.88 11.17 -25.80
CA GLU A 357 18.43 9.84 -25.39
C GLU A 357 19.38 8.74 -25.91
N ALA A 358 19.78 8.81 -27.18
CA ALA A 358 20.73 7.86 -27.77
C ALA A 358 22.09 7.87 -27.04
N LEU A 359 22.60 9.06 -26.70
CA LEU A 359 23.87 9.20 -25.97
C LEU A 359 23.77 8.68 -24.52
N VAL A 360 22.63 8.90 -23.86
CA VAL A 360 22.35 8.30 -22.55
C VAL A 360 22.34 6.78 -22.66
N ALA A 361 21.66 6.23 -23.67
CA ALA A 361 21.60 4.79 -23.90
C ALA A 361 22.98 4.17 -24.18
N LEU A 362 23.88 4.92 -24.84
CA LEU A 362 25.24 4.47 -25.15
C LEU A 362 26.10 4.23 -23.89
N GLY A 363 26.00 5.08 -22.86
CA GLY A 363 26.90 4.96 -21.72
C GLY A 363 26.61 5.83 -20.50
N GLY A 364 25.42 6.44 -20.41
CA GLY A 364 25.04 7.36 -19.33
C GLY A 364 23.72 7.01 -18.64
N ILE A 365 23.18 5.83 -18.91
CA ILE A 365 21.85 5.43 -18.46
C ILE A 365 21.74 5.50 -16.93
N GLY A 366 20.71 6.17 -16.46
CA GLY A 366 20.44 6.39 -15.05
C GLY A 366 21.28 7.47 -14.37
N HIS A 367 22.30 8.05 -15.01
CA HIS A 367 23.21 9.00 -14.36
C HIS A 367 22.68 10.44 -14.38
N THR A 368 23.05 11.24 -15.40
CA THR A 368 22.75 12.68 -15.45
C THR A 368 22.55 13.17 -16.89
N SER A 369 21.57 14.05 -17.10
CA SER A 369 21.37 14.83 -18.34
C SER A 369 21.05 16.29 -18.00
N SER A 370 21.27 17.21 -18.95
CA SER A 370 21.01 18.64 -18.72
C SER A 370 20.27 19.29 -19.89
N LEU A 371 19.42 20.27 -19.58
CA LEU A 371 18.72 21.14 -20.52
C LEU A 371 18.95 22.61 -20.16
N TYR A 372 19.33 23.41 -21.15
CA TYR A 372 19.29 24.87 -21.09
C TYR A 372 18.15 25.36 -21.97
N THR A 373 17.22 26.10 -21.36
CA THR A 373 15.96 26.61 -21.94
C THR A 373 15.45 27.78 -21.10
N ASP A 374 14.47 28.55 -21.58
CA ASP A 374 13.72 29.48 -20.73
C ASP A 374 12.81 28.69 -19.78
N GLN A 375 13.30 28.45 -18.56
CA GLN A 375 12.64 27.56 -17.61
C GLN A 375 11.28 28.05 -17.11
N ASP A 376 11.01 29.35 -17.21
CA ASP A 376 9.78 29.94 -16.69
C ASP A 376 8.67 29.91 -17.76
N LEU A 377 9.04 29.91 -19.05
CA LEU A 377 8.11 29.90 -20.18
C LEU A 377 8.01 28.54 -20.89
N GLN A 378 8.99 27.64 -20.73
CA GLN A 378 9.07 26.37 -21.45
C GLN A 378 8.77 25.14 -20.56
N GLY A 379 7.74 25.23 -19.71
CA GLY A 379 7.32 24.13 -18.84
C GLY A 379 7.05 22.81 -19.56
N GLU A 380 6.46 22.87 -20.77
CA GLU A 380 6.20 21.68 -21.60
C GLU A 380 7.49 21.02 -22.11
N ARG A 381 8.51 21.80 -22.49
CA ARG A 381 9.81 21.26 -22.92
C ARG A 381 10.55 20.61 -21.75
N ILE A 382 10.48 21.21 -20.56
CA ILE A 382 11.06 20.62 -19.34
C ILE A 382 10.37 19.29 -19.04
N ALA A 383 9.03 19.24 -19.08
CA ALA A 383 8.27 18.01 -18.86
C ALA A 383 8.61 16.94 -19.91
N TYR A 384 8.70 17.31 -21.18
CA TYR A 384 9.06 16.40 -22.27
C TYR A 384 10.49 15.85 -22.10
N PHE A 385 11.46 16.71 -21.81
CA PHE A 385 12.84 16.27 -21.52
C PHE A 385 12.89 15.35 -20.30
N GLY A 386 12.11 15.68 -19.26
CA GLY A 386 11.92 14.87 -18.06
C GLY A 386 11.40 13.46 -18.35
N ASP A 387 10.41 13.34 -19.22
CA ASP A 387 9.80 12.08 -19.64
C ASP A 387 10.76 11.20 -20.47
N LYS A 388 11.55 11.82 -21.36
CA LYS A 388 12.42 11.08 -22.30
C LYS A 388 13.76 10.67 -21.71
N MET A 389 14.35 11.49 -20.85
CA MET A 389 15.69 11.21 -20.34
C MET A 389 15.66 10.10 -19.29
N LYS A 390 16.21 8.93 -19.63
CA LYS A 390 16.46 7.83 -18.68
C LYS A 390 17.68 8.12 -17.80
N THR A 391 17.64 9.20 -17.04
CA THR A 391 18.68 9.64 -16.11
C THR A 391 18.05 9.98 -14.76
N ALA A 392 18.74 9.67 -13.65
CA ALA A 392 18.19 9.94 -12.33
C ALA A 392 18.29 11.41 -11.92
N ARG A 393 19.25 12.14 -12.49
CA ARG A 393 19.45 13.58 -12.29
C ARG A 393 19.23 14.31 -13.60
N ILE A 394 18.13 15.04 -13.69
CA ILE A 394 17.79 15.89 -14.82
C ILE A 394 17.98 17.34 -14.38
N LEU A 395 18.90 18.03 -15.04
CA LEU A 395 19.39 19.32 -14.63
C LEU A 395 18.90 20.42 -15.57
N ILE A 396 18.26 21.46 -15.03
CA ILE A 396 17.77 22.60 -15.80
C ILE A 396 18.62 23.82 -15.50
N ASN A 397 19.22 24.42 -16.53
CA ASN A 397 19.99 25.66 -16.45
C ASN A 397 21.14 25.69 -15.41
N THR A 398 21.74 24.54 -15.09
CA THR A 398 22.82 24.41 -14.10
C THR A 398 24.05 23.70 -14.69
N PRO A 399 25.28 24.08 -14.29
CA PRO A 399 26.48 23.29 -14.59
C PRO A 399 26.32 21.84 -14.08
N SER A 400 26.62 20.84 -14.91
CA SER A 400 26.17 19.47 -14.63
C SER A 400 26.96 18.78 -13.52
N SER A 401 28.26 19.05 -13.40
CA SER A 401 29.10 18.48 -12.32
C SER A 401 28.62 18.93 -10.95
N GLN A 402 28.46 20.25 -10.75
CA GLN A 402 28.01 20.84 -9.49
C GLN A 402 26.53 20.57 -9.23
N GLY A 403 25.69 20.61 -10.28
CA GLY A 403 24.28 20.27 -10.17
C GLY A 403 24.06 18.80 -9.83
N GLY A 404 24.81 17.87 -10.41
CA GLY A 404 24.63 16.43 -10.20
C GLY A 404 25.04 15.96 -8.80
N ILE A 405 26.07 16.57 -8.20
CA ILE A 405 26.52 16.23 -6.84
C ILE A 405 25.62 16.81 -5.75
N GLY A 406 24.76 17.80 -6.05
CA GLY A 406 23.73 18.29 -5.14
C GLY A 406 24.09 19.55 -4.33
N ASP A 407 23.07 20.17 -3.74
CA ASP A 407 23.07 21.31 -2.80
C ASP A 407 23.62 22.66 -3.31
N LEU A 408 24.53 22.66 -4.30
CA LEU A 408 25.17 23.87 -4.81
C LEU A 408 24.25 24.75 -5.66
N TYR A 409 23.49 24.12 -6.55
CA TYR A 409 22.54 24.78 -7.47
C TYR A 409 21.10 24.29 -7.29
N ASN A 410 20.90 23.30 -6.42
CA ASN A 410 19.63 22.63 -6.17
C ASN A 410 19.52 22.28 -4.68
N PHE A 411 18.94 23.20 -3.91
CA PHE A 411 18.87 23.19 -2.44
C PHE A 411 18.22 21.96 -1.77
N LYS A 412 17.68 21.02 -2.54
CA LYS A 412 17.06 19.78 -2.02
C LYS A 412 17.65 18.49 -2.60
N LEU A 413 18.52 18.57 -3.60
CA LEU A 413 19.24 17.39 -4.06
C LEU A 413 20.38 17.12 -3.08
N ALA A 414 20.37 15.96 -2.44
CA ALA A 414 21.32 15.62 -1.38
C ALA A 414 22.79 15.73 -1.85
N PRO A 415 23.69 16.37 -1.10
CA PRO A 415 25.09 16.46 -1.49
C PRO A 415 25.77 15.09 -1.40
N SER A 416 26.42 14.63 -2.47
CA SER A 416 27.01 13.28 -2.52
C SER A 416 28.12 13.13 -3.56
N LEU A 417 29.03 12.20 -3.29
CA LEU A 417 30.04 11.71 -4.23
C LEU A 417 29.81 10.24 -4.61
N THR A 418 28.62 9.71 -4.33
CA THR A 418 28.18 8.38 -4.78
C THR A 418 26.78 8.54 -5.37
N LEU A 419 26.72 8.51 -6.70
CA LEU A 419 25.56 8.86 -7.50
C LEU A 419 24.93 7.58 -8.07
N GLY A 420 23.84 7.08 -7.47
CA GLY A 420 23.19 5.83 -7.91
C GLY A 420 22.43 5.95 -9.23
N CYS A 421 22.62 5.04 -10.17
CA CYS A 421 22.02 5.12 -11.50
C CYS A 421 20.68 4.38 -11.64
N GLY A 422 20.05 3.98 -10.54
CA GLY A 422 18.80 3.23 -10.54
C GLY A 422 18.91 1.87 -11.23
N SER A 423 17.77 1.20 -11.39
CA SER A 423 17.72 -0.14 -11.99
C SER A 423 18.21 -0.16 -13.43
N TRP A 424 18.05 0.94 -14.18
CA TRP A 424 18.56 1.06 -15.55
C TRP A 424 20.08 0.98 -15.63
N GLY A 425 20.79 1.56 -14.67
CA GLY A 425 22.25 1.46 -14.54
C GLY A 425 22.73 0.23 -13.78
N GLY A 426 21.84 -0.73 -13.48
CA GLY A 426 22.16 -1.90 -12.65
C GLY A 426 22.45 -1.55 -11.20
N ASN A 427 21.77 -0.53 -10.65
CA ASN A 427 21.92 -0.10 -9.26
C ASN A 427 20.63 -0.26 -8.44
N SER A 428 20.79 -0.45 -7.12
CA SER A 428 19.69 -0.59 -6.15
C SER A 428 18.95 0.70 -5.85
N ILE A 429 19.56 1.86 -6.14
CA ILE A 429 18.96 3.19 -5.91
C ILE A 429 19.29 4.15 -7.07
N SER A 430 18.46 5.16 -7.26
CA SER A 430 18.67 6.28 -8.21
C SER A 430 19.09 7.59 -7.53
N GLU A 431 19.37 7.57 -6.22
CA GLU A 431 19.53 8.80 -5.44
C GLU A 431 21.00 9.26 -5.34
N ASN A 432 21.21 10.45 -4.77
CA ASN A 432 22.48 10.85 -4.17
C ASN A 432 22.60 10.12 -2.81
N VAL A 433 23.62 9.27 -2.63
CA VAL A 433 23.80 8.51 -1.37
C VAL A 433 24.07 9.47 -0.21
N GLY A 434 23.50 9.15 0.95
CA GLY A 434 23.61 9.88 2.22
C GLY A 434 23.21 9.00 3.41
N PRO A 435 23.16 9.55 4.64
CA PRO A 435 22.94 8.81 5.90
C PRO A 435 21.75 7.85 5.89
N LYS A 436 20.61 8.26 5.33
CA LYS A 436 19.40 7.42 5.27
C LYS A 436 19.60 6.04 4.62
N HIS A 437 20.60 5.90 3.75
CA HIS A 437 20.90 4.64 3.06
C HIS A 437 21.78 3.70 3.88
N LEU A 438 22.32 4.20 5.00
CA LEU A 438 23.24 3.48 5.88
C LEU A 438 22.58 3.05 7.20
N ILE A 439 21.25 3.09 7.27
CA ILE A 439 20.44 2.74 8.44
C ILE A 439 19.32 1.80 8.03
N ASN A 440 19.10 0.75 8.82
CA ASN A 440 17.88 -0.03 8.80
C ASN A 440 16.81 0.65 9.69
N LYS A 441 15.56 0.63 9.23
CA LYS A 441 14.41 1.11 10.02
C LYS A 441 13.68 -0.07 10.63
N LYS A 442 13.67 -0.16 11.96
CA LYS A 442 12.86 -1.13 12.71
C LYS A 442 11.50 -0.52 13.00
N THR A 443 10.42 -1.17 12.56
CA THR A 443 9.05 -0.77 12.91
C THR A 443 8.59 -1.58 14.10
N VAL A 444 8.23 -0.91 15.19
CA VAL A 444 7.52 -1.52 16.33
C VAL A 444 6.06 -1.10 16.22
N ALA A 445 5.14 -2.07 16.20
CA ALA A 445 3.70 -1.85 16.08
C ALA A 445 2.97 -2.48 17.27
N LYS A 446 2.17 -1.69 17.98
CA LYS A 446 1.32 -2.19 19.08
C LYS A 446 0.04 -2.82 18.52
N ARG A 447 -0.58 -3.74 19.27
CA ARG A 447 -1.93 -4.21 18.94
C ARG A 447 -2.87 -3.01 18.91
N ALA A 448 -3.57 -2.84 17.80
CA ALA A 448 -4.64 -1.89 17.65
C ALA A 448 -5.86 -2.63 17.10
N GLU A 449 -7.04 -2.21 17.52
CA GLU A 449 -8.30 -2.76 17.07
C GLU A 449 -8.87 -1.85 16.00
N ASN A 450 -9.48 -2.44 14.97
CA ASN A 450 -10.11 -1.61 13.96
C ASN A 450 -11.35 -0.92 14.57
N MET A 451 -11.64 0.31 14.16
CA MET A 451 -12.89 1.00 14.57
C MET A 451 -14.12 0.20 14.13
N LEU A 452 -15.13 -0.01 14.97
CA LEU A 452 -16.43 -0.55 14.54
C LEU A 452 -17.40 0.58 14.20
N TRP A 453 -18.44 0.28 13.43
CA TRP A 453 -19.52 1.20 13.13
C TRP A 453 -20.85 0.66 13.64
N HIS A 454 -21.71 1.58 14.04
CA HIS A 454 -23.10 1.31 14.31
C HIS A 454 -23.95 2.14 13.34
N LYS A 455 -24.31 1.53 12.21
CA LYS A 455 -25.07 2.16 11.12
C LYS A 455 -26.51 1.66 11.17
N LEU A 456 -27.44 2.60 11.03
CA LEU A 456 -28.88 2.41 11.08
C LEU A 456 -29.51 3.26 9.99
N PRO A 457 -30.77 2.98 9.59
CA PRO A 457 -31.59 3.95 8.87
C PRO A 457 -31.60 5.30 9.59
N LYS A 458 -31.71 6.39 8.83
CA LYS A 458 -31.74 7.74 9.41
C LYS A 458 -32.94 7.92 10.34
N SER A 459 -34.05 7.27 10.00
CA SER A 459 -35.29 7.27 10.78
C SER A 459 -35.87 5.86 10.86
N ILE A 460 -36.33 5.47 12.05
CA ILE A 460 -37.08 4.24 12.29
C ILE A 460 -38.39 4.64 12.97
N TYR A 461 -39.50 4.58 12.24
CA TYR A 461 -40.84 4.80 12.77
C TYR A 461 -41.41 3.47 13.24
N PHE A 462 -42.03 3.45 14.42
CA PHE A 462 -42.61 2.24 15.00
C PHE A 462 -43.86 2.58 15.80
N ARG A 463 -44.62 1.55 16.20
CA ARG A 463 -45.97 1.59 16.80
C ARG A 463 -47.09 1.60 15.77
N ARG A 464 -48.28 1.20 16.23
CA ARG A 464 -49.48 1.12 15.39
C ARG A 464 -49.86 2.48 14.83
N GLY A 465 -50.07 2.54 13.52
CA GLY A 465 -50.47 3.74 12.81
C GLY A 465 -49.30 4.65 12.42
N SER A 466 -48.05 4.20 12.64
CA SER A 466 -46.88 4.97 12.23
C SER A 466 -46.75 5.13 10.72
N LEU A 467 -47.40 4.26 9.92
CA LEU A 467 -47.33 4.31 8.45
C LEU A 467 -47.74 5.67 7.89
N SER A 468 -48.88 6.19 8.31
CA SER A 468 -49.39 7.48 7.79
C SER A 468 -48.47 8.63 8.15
N VAL A 469 -48.03 8.71 9.42
CA VAL A 469 -47.16 9.78 9.92
C VAL A 469 -45.79 9.75 9.25
N ALA A 470 -45.19 8.56 9.08
CA ALA A 470 -43.88 8.42 8.48
C ALA A 470 -43.86 8.83 7.00
N LEU A 471 -44.91 8.47 6.24
CA LEU A 471 -45.01 8.81 4.82
C LEU A 471 -45.26 10.31 4.55
N GLU A 472 -45.63 11.11 5.56
CA GLU A 472 -45.71 12.58 5.45
C GLU A 472 -44.32 13.23 5.25
N GLU A 473 -43.25 12.60 5.74
CA GLU A 473 -41.88 13.12 5.54
C GLU A 473 -41.44 13.07 4.07
N LEU A 474 -42.11 12.27 3.25
CA LEU A 474 -41.87 12.18 1.81
C LEU A 474 -42.63 13.26 1.02
N SER A 475 -43.31 14.21 1.69
CA SER A 475 -44.08 15.29 1.04
C SER A 475 -43.25 16.22 0.15
N ASN A 476 -41.92 16.26 0.33
CA ASN A 476 -41.01 17.00 -0.56
C ASN A 476 -40.57 16.20 -1.80
N LYS A 477 -40.98 14.94 -1.92
CA LYS A 477 -40.69 14.02 -3.04
C LYS A 477 -41.83 14.07 -4.05
N LYS A 478 -41.60 13.55 -5.26
CA LYS A 478 -42.53 13.67 -6.39
C LYS A 478 -43.05 12.33 -6.89
N ARG A 479 -42.22 11.28 -6.88
CA ARG A 479 -42.48 10.03 -7.59
C ARG A 479 -42.02 8.84 -6.75
N ALA A 480 -42.97 8.07 -6.23
CA ALA A 480 -42.71 6.89 -5.43
C ALA A 480 -42.94 5.60 -6.22
N ALA A 481 -41.93 4.74 -6.28
CA ALA A 481 -42.07 3.38 -6.80
C ALA A 481 -42.21 2.39 -5.65
N ILE A 482 -43.28 1.60 -5.62
CA ILE A 482 -43.48 0.55 -4.61
C ILE A 482 -43.04 -0.79 -5.19
N VAL A 483 -42.17 -1.51 -4.48
CA VAL A 483 -41.70 -2.86 -4.80
C VAL A 483 -42.30 -3.84 -3.80
N THR A 484 -43.07 -4.81 -4.29
CA THR A 484 -43.82 -5.77 -3.47
C THR A 484 -44.05 -7.10 -4.19
N ASP A 485 -44.68 -8.06 -3.53
CA ASP A 485 -45.07 -9.35 -4.12
C ASP A 485 -46.53 -9.38 -4.61
N ARG A 486 -46.86 -10.38 -5.43
CA ARG A 486 -48.20 -10.53 -6.01
C ARG A 486 -49.28 -10.78 -4.96
N TYR A 487 -48.95 -11.45 -3.86
CA TYR A 487 -49.92 -11.79 -2.83
C TYR A 487 -50.36 -10.51 -2.08
N LEU A 488 -49.40 -9.69 -1.64
CA LEU A 488 -49.68 -8.43 -0.96
C LEU A 488 -50.45 -7.46 -1.86
N PHE A 489 -50.07 -7.37 -3.13
CA PHE A 489 -50.78 -6.55 -4.12
C PHE A 489 -52.22 -7.01 -4.35
N ASN A 490 -52.43 -8.29 -4.66
CA ASN A 490 -53.77 -8.82 -4.97
C ASN A 490 -54.73 -8.81 -3.77
N ASN A 491 -54.22 -8.77 -2.54
CA ASN A 491 -55.02 -8.71 -1.31
C ASN A 491 -55.14 -7.29 -0.73
N GLY A 492 -54.70 -6.24 -1.45
CA GLY A 492 -54.92 -4.84 -1.07
C GLY A 492 -54.03 -4.31 0.05
N TYR A 493 -52.94 -5.01 0.42
CA TYR A 493 -52.02 -4.54 1.47
C TYR A 493 -51.23 -3.28 1.05
N VAL A 494 -51.19 -2.98 -0.24
CA VAL A 494 -50.47 -1.84 -0.82
C VAL A 494 -51.35 -0.59 -0.91
N ASP A 495 -52.67 -0.75 -0.86
CA ASP A 495 -53.66 0.29 -1.17
C ASP A 495 -53.56 1.49 -0.22
N GLU A 496 -53.33 1.23 1.07
CA GLU A 496 -53.18 2.27 2.07
C GLU A 496 -51.95 3.14 1.81
N THR A 497 -50.81 2.50 1.51
CA THR A 497 -49.57 3.20 1.14
C THR A 497 -49.77 4.05 -0.12
N ILE A 498 -50.41 3.50 -1.17
CA ILE A 498 -50.72 4.26 -2.40
C ILE A 498 -51.60 5.47 -2.08
N ARG A 499 -52.62 5.28 -1.24
CA ARG A 499 -53.57 6.33 -0.86
C ARG A 499 -52.86 7.49 -0.15
N ILE A 500 -52.03 7.19 0.85
CA ILE A 500 -51.30 8.20 1.62
C ILE A 500 -50.32 8.97 0.72
N LEU A 501 -49.55 8.26 -0.10
CA LEU A 501 -48.59 8.90 -1.02
C LEU A 501 -49.27 9.83 -2.03
N LYS A 502 -50.40 9.41 -2.61
CA LYS A 502 -51.19 10.25 -3.52
C LYS A 502 -51.81 11.45 -2.81
N GLN A 503 -52.25 11.30 -1.55
CA GLN A 503 -52.72 12.42 -0.72
C GLN A 503 -51.61 13.43 -0.45
N ASN A 504 -50.36 12.97 -0.30
CA ASN A 504 -49.18 13.81 -0.16
C ASN A 504 -48.66 14.38 -1.49
N GLY A 505 -49.36 14.15 -2.60
CA GLY A 505 -49.04 14.73 -3.91
C GLY A 505 -48.04 13.96 -4.76
N LEU A 506 -47.68 12.72 -4.39
CA LEU A 506 -46.76 11.90 -5.16
C LEU A 506 -47.48 11.11 -6.26
N GLU A 507 -46.83 11.01 -7.42
CA GLU A 507 -47.16 9.99 -8.41
C GLU A 507 -46.66 8.63 -7.92
N VAL A 508 -47.43 7.56 -8.13
CA VAL A 508 -47.11 6.23 -7.61
C VAL A 508 -47.19 5.18 -8.71
N GLU A 509 -46.13 4.38 -8.85
CA GLU A 509 -46.08 3.19 -9.69
C GLU A 509 -45.70 1.96 -8.85
N VAL A 510 -46.25 0.79 -9.17
CA VAL A 510 -46.09 -0.42 -8.35
C VAL A 510 -45.51 -1.56 -9.18
N PHE A 511 -44.38 -2.10 -8.73
CA PHE A 511 -43.83 -3.36 -9.21
C PHE A 511 -44.17 -4.48 -8.22
N HIS A 512 -45.06 -5.39 -8.63
CA HIS A 512 -45.62 -6.43 -7.77
C HIS A 512 -45.24 -7.85 -8.22
N GLU A 513 -44.20 -8.01 -9.05
CA GLU A 513 -43.77 -9.30 -9.58
C GLU A 513 -42.63 -9.94 -8.76
N VAL A 514 -42.37 -9.48 -7.53
CA VAL A 514 -41.35 -10.11 -6.69
C VAL A 514 -41.84 -11.47 -6.19
N GLU A 515 -41.02 -12.49 -6.37
CA GLU A 515 -41.24 -13.85 -5.90
C GLU A 515 -40.37 -14.16 -4.68
N ALA A 516 -40.64 -15.26 -3.97
CA ALA A 516 -39.73 -15.75 -2.95
C ALA A 516 -38.38 -16.14 -3.60
N ASP A 517 -37.26 -15.85 -2.94
CA ASP A 517 -35.91 -15.99 -3.52
C ASP A 517 -35.77 -15.25 -4.86
N PRO A 518 -35.80 -13.90 -4.87
CA PRO A 518 -35.92 -13.11 -6.09
C PRO A 518 -34.73 -13.36 -7.04
N THR A 519 -35.01 -13.34 -8.35
CA THR A 519 -33.99 -13.54 -9.39
C THR A 519 -33.49 -12.23 -10.00
N LEU A 520 -32.30 -12.26 -10.59
CA LEU A 520 -31.75 -11.12 -11.34
C LEU A 520 -32.65 -10.73 -12.50
N ALA A 521 -33.31 -11.69 -13.16
CA ALA A 521 -34.32 -11.41 -14.19
C ALA A 521 -35.47 -10.53 -13.66
N VAL A 522 -36.04 -10.85 -12.49
CA VAL A 522 -37.11 -10.06 -11.87
C VAL A 522 -36.60 -8.67 -11.47
N VAL A 523 -35.39 -8.58 -10.92
CA VAL A 523 -34.76 -7.30 -10.59
C VAL A 523 -34.59 -6.43 -11.84
N ARG A 524 -34.09 -6.98 -12.95
CA ARG A 524 -33.94 -6.23 -14.22
C ARG A 524 -35.27 -5.70 -14.76
N LYS A 525 -36.37 -6.45 -14.61
CA LYS A 525 -37.72 -5.96 -14.96
C LYS A 525 -38.13 -4.78 -14.08
N GLY A 526 -37.92 -4.88 -12.77
CA GLY A 526 -38.17 -3.78 -11.84
C GLY A 526 -37.34 -2.55 -12.18
N VAL A 527 -36.04 -2.72 -12.46
CA VAL A 527 -35.14 -1.63 -12.89
C VAL A 527 -35.61 -0.97 -14.19
N ALA A 528 -36.16 -1.73 -15.16
CA ALA A 528 -36.74 -1.16 -16.36
C ALA A 528 -37.93 -0.24 -16.05
N MET A 529 -38.80 -0.65 -15.11
CA MET A 529 -39.86 0.22 -14.59
C MET A 529 -39.28 1.46 -13.90
N LEU A 530 -38.29 1.31 -13.01
CA LEU A 530 -37.66 2.45 -12.32
C LEU A 530 -37.00 3.43 -13.29
N ASN A 531 -36.36 2.95 -14.35
CA ASN A 531 -35.73 3.80 -15.37
C ASN A 531 -36.76 4.58 -16.21
N SER A 532 -37.92 3.97 -16.48
CA SER A 532 -39.04 4.62 -17.15
C SER A 532 -39.74 5.64 -16.25
N PHE A 533 -40.07 5.21 -15.03
CA PHE A 533 -40.80 5.99 -14.05
C PHE A 533 -39.94 7.04 -13.34
N LYS A 534 -38.62 6.88 -13.27
CA LYS A 534 -37.69 7.83 -12.60
C LYS A 534 -38.17 8.28 -11.21
N PRO A 535 -38.38 7.34 -10.27
CA PRO A 535 -38.78 7.70 -8.91
C PRO A 535 -37.66 8.43 -8.17
N ASP A 536 -38.03 9.31 -7.25
CA ASP A 536 -37.14 9.89 -6.24
C ASP A 536 -37.28 9.20 -4.86
N VAL A 537 -38.20 8.23 -4.76
CA VAL A 537 -38.32 7.29 -3.62
C VAL A 537 -38.67 5.89 -4.12
N ILE A 538 -37.97 4.88 -3.60
CA ILE A 538 -38.30 3.47 -3.75
C ILE A 538 -38.80 2.95 -2.40
N ILE A 539 -39.99 2.37 -2.37
CA ILE A 539 -40.63 1.83 -1.18
C ILE A 539 -40.67 0.31 -1.28
N ALA A 540 -39.89 -0.37 -0.46
CA ALA A 540 -39.93 -1.81 -0.31
C ALA A 540 -41.02 -2.20 0.70
N LEU A 541 -42.16 -2.70 0.22
CA LEU A 541 -43.29 -3.11 1.06
C LEU A 541 -43.43 -4.63 1.00
N GLY A 542 -43.04 -5.32 2.07
CA GLY A 542 -43.12 -6.78 2.10
C GLY A 542 -42.27 -7.46 3.15
N GLY A 543 -42.01 -8.77 2.94
CA GLY A 543 -40.99 -9.52 3.69
C GLY A 543 -39.58 -9.34 3.12
N GLY A 544 -38.67 -10.25 3.45
CA GLY A 544 -37.27 -10.19 3.01
C GLY A 544 -37.11 -10.16 1.48
N SER A 545 -37.88 -10.97 0.74
CA SER A 545 -37.75 -11.05 -0.72
C SER A 545 -38.08 -9.73 -1.44
N PRO A 546 -39.22 -9.04 -1.18
CA PRO A 546 -39.44 -7.68 -1.71
C PRO A 546 -38.37 -6.66 -1.33
N MET A 547 -37.84 -6.72 -0.10
CA MET A 547 -36.82 -5.77 0.36
C MET A 547 -35.47 -5.99 -0.31
N ASP A 548 -35.03 -7.23 -0.41
CA ASP A 548 -33.77 -7.58 -1.06
C ASP A 548 -33.83 -7.24 -2.56
N ALA A 549 -34.95 -7.58 -3.22
CA ALA A 549 -35.18 -7.18 -4.61
C ALA A 549 -35.15 -5.64 -4.78
N ALA A 550 -35.80 -4.90 -3.89
CA ALA A 550 -35.81 -3.43 -3.93
C ALA A 550 -34.43 -2.82 -3.72
N LYS A 551 -33.60 -3.36 -2.81
CA LYS A 551 -32.22 -2.93 -2.59
C LYS A 551 -31.38 -3.11 -3.86
N ILE A 552 -31.50 -4.26 -4.54
CA ILE A 552 -30.75 -4.48 -5.78
C ILE A 552 -31.28 -3.61 -6.92
N MET A 553 -32.60 -3.45 -7.03
CA MET A 553 -33.20 -2.53 -7.99
C MET A 553 -32.72 -1.09 -7.77
N TRP A 554 -32.58 -0.66 -6.51
CA TRP A 554 -32.07 0.65 -6.13
C TRP A 554 -30.61 0.84 -6.57
N VAL A 555 -29.73 -0.14 -6.32
CA VAL A 555 -28.33 -0.11 -6.77
C VAL A 555 -28.23 0.04 -8.28
N MET A 556 -28.95 -0.79 -9.03
CA MET A 556 -28.91 -0.78 -10.49
C MET A 556 -29.57 0.47 -11.09
N TYR A 557 -30.52 1.08 -10.38
CA TYR A 557 -31.14 2.34 -10.78
C TYR A 557 -30.22 3.55 -10.53
N GLU A 558 -29.56 3.59 -9.37
CA GLU A 558 -28.57 4.62 -9.01
C GLU A 558 -27.35 4.55 -9.94
N HIS A 559 -26.81 3.36 -10.15
CA HIS A 559 -25.55 3.11 -10.85
C HIS A 559 -25.72 2.06 -11.95
N PRO A 560 -26.24 2.43 -13.15
CA PRO A 560 -26.54 1.47 -14.21
C PRO A 560 -25.30 0.79 -14.81
N ASP A 561 -24.13 1.42 -14.68
CA ASP A 561 -22.85 0.93 -15.21
C ASP A 561 -22.12 0.01 -14.21
N VAL A 562 -22.70 -0.26 -13.03
CA VAL A 562 -22.08 -1.12 -12.02
C VAL A 562 -22.05 -2.57 -12.50
N ALA A 563 -20.87 -3.19 -12.48
CA ALA A 563 -20.74 -4.61 -12.72
C ALA A 563 -21.24 -5.37 -11.48
N PHE A 564 -22.46 -5.89 -11.56
CA PHE A 564 -23.13 -6.53 -10.43
C PHE A 564 -22.33 -7.67 -9.79
N GLU A 565 -21.60 -8.44 -10.62
CA GLU A 565 -20.75 -9.55 -10.17
C GLU A 565 -19.63 -9.07 -9.21
N ASP A 566 -19.10 -7.86 -9.42
CA ASP A 566 -18.07 -7.27 -8.55
C ASP A 566 -18.63 -6.86 -7.18
N LEU A 567 -19.95 -6.68 -7.05
CA LEU A 567 -20.61 -6.33 -5.79
C LEU A 567 -20.84 -7.55 -4.87
N ALA A 568 -20.84 -8.76 -5.44
CA ALA A 568 -21.07 -10.01 -4.72
C ALA A 568 -19.78 -10.63 -4.14
N LEU A 569 -18.68 -9.87 -4.13
CA LEU A 569 -17.40 -10.34 -3.60
C LEU A 569 -17.46 -10.59 -2.10
N ARG A 570 -16.93 -11.74 -1.68
CA ARG A 570 -16.73 -12.06 -0.27
C ARG A 570 -15.64 -11.19 0.33
N PHE A 571 -15.77 -10.91 1.62
CA PHE A 571 -14.82 -10.08 2.34
C PHE A 571 -14.54 -10.63 3.74
N MET A 572 -13.29 -10.46 4.18
CA MET A 572 -12.90 -10.66 5.57
C MET A 572 -13.29 -9.46 6.44
N ASP A 573 -13.35 -8.27 5.82
CA ASP A 573 -13.72 -7.01 6.46
C ASP A 573 -14.54 -6.19 5.45
N ILE A 574 -15.77 -5.82 5.80
CA ILE A 574 -16.70 -5.06 4.95
C ILE A 574 -16.08 -3.77 4.40
N ARG A 575 -15.02 -3.26 5.04
CA ARG A 575 -14.32 -2.02 4.70
C ARG A 575 -13.15 -2.19 3.74
N LYS A 576 -12.60 -3.40 3.62
CA LYS A 576 -11.36 -3.68 2.88
C LYS A 576 -11.69 -4.53 1.66
N ARG A 577 -12.49 -3.95 0.78
CA ARG A 577 -12.96 -4.60 -0.45
C ARG A 577 -12.05 -4.28 -1.62
N ILE A 578 -11.98 -5.23 -2.55
CA ILE A 578 -11.33 -5.02 -3.85
C ILE A 578 -12.15 -4.01 -4.68
N TYR A 579 -13.48 -4.11 -4.63
CA TYR A 579 -14.40 -3.19 -5.28
C TYR A 579 -15.05 -2.24 -4.26
N GLN A 580 -14.95 -0.94 -4.51
CA GLN A 580 -15.58 0.07 -3.65
C GLN A 580 -17.05 0.24 -4.04
N PHE A 581 -17.95 0.05 -3.08
CA PHE A 581 -19.38 0.23 -3.31
C PHE A 581 -19.67 1.71 -3.65
N PRO A 582 -20.49 1.99 -4.68
CA PRO A 582 -20.78 3.36 -5.06
C PRO A 582 -21.69 4.04 -4.03
N LYS A 583 -21.60 5.38 -3.93
CA LYS A 583 -22.43 6.15 -3.01
C LYS A 583 -23.91 6.06 -3.40
N MET A 584 -24.78 5.69 -2.47
CA MET A 584 -26.20 5.50 -2.70
C MET A 584 -27.04 6.72 -2.29
N GLY A 585 -28.30 6.77 -2.74
CA GLY A 585 -29.25 7.82 -2.37
C GLY A 585 -29.08 9.15 -3.12
N VAL A 586 -28.58 9.11 -4.36
CA VAL A 586 -28.38 10.31 -5.19
C VAL A 586 -29.61 10.58 -6.07
N LYS A 587 -30.19 9.54 -6.68
CA LYS A 587 -31.40 9.61 -7.49
C LYS A 587 -32.67 9.35 -6.67
N ALA A 588 -32.65 8.36 -5.79
CA ALA A 588 -33.81 7.95 -5.00
C ALA A 588 -33.44 7.56 -3.57
N GLU A 589 -34.34 7.82 -2.63
CA GLU A 589 -34.25 7.27 -1.26
C GLU A 589 -34.93 5.90 -1.18
N LEU A 590 -34.39 4.99 -0.38
CA LEU A 590 -34.99 3.70 -0.09
C LEU A 590 -35.74 3.73 1.26
N VAL A 591 -37.04 3.42 1.22
CA VAL A 591 -37.90 3.26 2.40
C VAL A 591 -38.30 1.81 2.51
N ALA A 592 -38.13 1.19 3.68
CA ALA A 592 -38.48 -0.20 3.92
C ALA A 592 -39.63 -0.34 4.92
N ILE A 593 -40.65 -1.11 4.56
CA ILE A 593 -41.89 -1.30 5.32
C ILE A 593 -42.14 -2.81 5.48
N PRO A 594 -41.76 -3.41 6.63
CA PRO A 594 -41.89 -4.85 6.83
C PRO A 594 -43.34 -5.27 7.03
N THR A 595 -43.76 -6.30 6.31
CA THR A 595 -45.06 -7.00 6.51
C THR A 595 -44.89 -8.37 7.15
N THR A 596 -43.66 -8.70 7.59
CA THR A 596 -43.31 -9.92 8.31
C THR A 596 -42.48 -9.58 9.55
N SER A 597 -42.52 -10.44 10.57
CA SER A 597 -41.79 -10.23 11.83
C SER A 597 -40.67 -11.25 11.98
N GLY A 598 -39.64 -11.16 11.13
CA GLY A 598 -38.50 -12.09 11.20
C GLY A 598 -37.22 -11.59 10.51
N THR A 599 -37.33 -11.09 9.28
CA THR A 599 -36.17 -10.80 8.42
C THR A 599 -35.25 -9.67 8.93
N GLY A 600 -35.80 -8.60 9.50
CA GLY A 600 -35.02 -7.40 9.85
C GLY A 600 -34.42 -6.64 8.64
N SER A 601 -34.72 -7.03 7.40
CA SER A 601 -34.15 -6.42 6.18
C SER A 601 -34.45 -4.92 6.06
N GLU A 602 -35.45 -4.40 6.78
CA GLU A 602 -35.79 -2.98 6.83
C GLU A 602 -34.72 -2.09 7.48
N VAL A 603 -33.79 -2.68 8.24
CA VAL A 603 -32.72 -1.95 8.95
C VAL A 603 -31.32 -2.43 8.61
N THR A 604 -31.18 -3.42 7.72
CA THR A 604 -29.90 -4.09 7.46
C THR A 604 -29.24 -3.67 6.15
N PRO A 605 -27.89 -3.76 6.07
CA PRO A 605 -27.11 -3.51 4.87
C PRO A 605 -27.04 -4.72 3.92
N PHE A 606 -27.92 -5.71 4.06
CA PHE A 606 -27.84 -6.98 3.32
C PHE A 606 -28.96 -7.13 2.29
N ALA A 607 -28.65 -7.78 1.18
CA ALA A 607 -29.62 -8.21 0.17
C ALA A 607 -29.14 -9.49 -0.51
N VAL A 608 -30.05 -10.40 -0.84
CA VAL A 608 -29.73 -11.62 -1.59
C VAL A 608 -30.55 -11.68 -2.88
N VAL A 609 -29.90 -12.03 -3.98
CA VAL A 609 -30.58 -12.31 -5.27
C VAL A 609 -29.99 -13.55 -5.92
N THR A 610 -30.84 -14.31 -6.61
CA THR A 610 -30.43 -15.52 -7.32
C THR A 610 -30.18 -15.21 -8.80
N ASP A 611 -29.07 -15.70 -9.34
CA ASP A 611 -28.84 -15.74 -10.77
C ASP A 611 -29.55 -16.94 -11.38
N GLU A 612 -30.60 -16.68 -12.15
CA GLU A 612 -31.38 -17.74 -12.77
C GLU A 612 -30.60 -18.57 -13.81
N LYS A 613 -29.48 -18.06 -14.33
CA LYS A 613 -28.67 -18.76 -15.35
C LYS A 613 -27.69 -19.73 -14.73
N THR A 614 -27.06 -19.33 -13.63
CA THR A 614 -26.03 -20.12 -12.95
C THR A 614 -26.58 -20.89 -11.75
N GLY A 615 -27.75 -20.50 -11.23
CA GLY A 615 -28.32 -21.00 -9.98
C GLY A 615 -27.63 -20.43 -8.73
N MET A 616 -26.65 -19.54 -8.90
CA MET A 616 -25.86 -18.99 -7.81
C MET A 616 -26.65 -17.90 -7.06
N LYS A 617 -26.66 -17.96 -5.72
CA LYS A 617 -27.15 -16.85 -4.89
C LYS A 617 -26.02 -15.86 -4.65
N TYR A 618 -26.26 -14.59 -4.97
CA TYR A 618 -25.34 -13.47 -4.73
C TYR A 618 -25.76 -12.72 -3.46
N PRO A 619 -25.13 -12.98 -2.31
CA PRO A 619 -25.29 -12.12 -1.14
C PRO A 619 -24.51 -10.83 -1.35
N ILE A 620 -25.18 -9.70 -1.24
CA ILE A 620 -24.56 -8.39 -1.23
C ILE A 620 -24.74 -7.81 0.16
N ALA A 621 -23.63 -7.40 0.74
CA ALA A 621 -23.59 -6.66 1.99
C ALA A 621 -22.91 -5.34 1.69
N ASP A 622 -23.44 -4.18 2.07
CA ASP A 622 -22.68 -2.93 2.17
C ASP A 622 -23.49 -1.91 2.98
N TYR A 623 -22.85 -1.08 3.81
CA TYR A 623 -23.58 -0.08 4.59
C TYR A 623 -24.32 0.94 3.72
N GLU A 624 -23.90 1.15 2.48
CA GLU A 624 -24.63 1.94 1.48
C GLU A 624 -25.99 1.33 1.10
N LEU A 625 -26.23 0.04 1.37
CA LEU A 625 -27.53 -0.62 1.17
C LEU A 625 -28.51 -0.45 2.34
N THR A 626 -28.08 0.18 3.44
CA THR A 626 -28.96 0.42 4.58
C THR A 626 -30.10 1.35 4.13
N PRO A 627 -31.38 0.96 4.31
CA PRO A 627 -32.50 1.82 3.95
C PRO A 627 -32.40 3.20 4.59
N ASN A 628 -32.86 4.24 3.89
CA ASN A 628 -32.87 5.59 4.43
C ASN A 628 -33.89 5.74 5.57
N MET A 629 -35.01 5.02 5.46
CA MET A 629 -36.11 5.03 6.42
C MET A 629 -36.68 3.63 6.60
N ALA A 630 -36.99 3.25 7.84
CA ALA A 630 -37.74 2.05 8.17
C ALA A 630 -39.08 2.42 8.82
N ILE A 631 -40.18 1.78 8.41
CA ILE A 631 -41.53 2.04 8.93
C ILE A 631 -42.13 0.73 9.45
N VAL A 632 -42.01 0.51 10.75
CA VAL A 632 -42.39 -0.72 11.47
C VAL A 632 -43.79 -0.55 12.07
N ASP A 633 -44.82 -0.61 11.21
CA ASP A 633 -46.22 -0.49 11.65
C ASP A 633 -46.85 -1.87 11.93
N PRO A 634 -47.16 -2.22 13.20
CA PRO A 634 -47.73 -3.52 13.55
C PRO A 634 -49.09 -3.81 12.91
N ASN A 635 -49.82 -2.81 12.41
CA ASN A 635 -51.08 -3.05 11.71
C ASN A 635 -50.90 -3.95 10.47
N LEU A 636 -49.70 -3.95 9.87
CA LEU A 636 -49.38 -4.76 8.68
C LEU A 636 -49.15 -6.25 8.99
N VAL A 637 -48.97 -6.63 10.26
CA VAL A 637 -48.66 -8.01 10.67
C VAL A 637 -49.76 -8.69 11.49
N MET A 638 -50.89 -8.03 11.72
CA MET A 638 -51.97 -8.55 12.60
C MET A 638 -52.49 -9.90 12.14
N ASN A 639 -52.71 -10.05 10.84
CA ASN A 639 -53.29 -11.25 10.21
C ASN A 639 -52.25 -12.22 9.67
N MET A 640 -50.98 -12.07 10.06
CA MET A 640 -49.89 -12.94 9.59
C MET A 640 -50.19 -14.42 9.92
N PRO A 641 -50.02 -15.37 8.97
CA PRO A 641 -50.27 -16.79 9.22
C PRO A 641 -49.46 -17.36 10.39
N LYS A 642 -49.98 -18.40 11.05
CA LYS A 642 -49.29 -19.07 12.17
C LYS A 642 -47.89 -19.56 11.80
N SER A 643 -47.73 -20.19 10.64
CA SER A 643 -46.43 -20.68 10.15
C SER A 643 -45.42 -19.55 10.00
N LEU A 644 -45.83 -18.43 9.39
CA LEU A 644 -44.95 -17.26 9.20
C LEU A 644 -44.61 -16.57 10.53
N THR A 645 -45.53 -16.63 11.51
CA THR A 645 -45.28 -16.16 12.88
C THR A 645 -44.25 -17.02 13.61
N ALA A 646 -44.38 -18.34 13.50
CA ALA A 646 -43.43 -19.29 14.10
C ALA A 646 -42.04 -19.15 13.49
N PHE A 647 -41.96 -19.23 12.15
CA PHE A 647 -40.67 -19.20 11.44
C PHE A 647 -40.01 -17.83 11.53
N GLY A 648 -40.75 -16.73 11.36
CA GLY A 648 -40.17 -15.39 11.52
C GLY A 648 -39.74 -15.10 12.97
N GLY A 649 -40.51 -15.55 13.96
CA GLY A 649 -40.18 -15.32 15.36
C GLY A 649 -38.91 -16.04 15.81
N ILE A 650 -38.72 -17.31 15.40
CA ILE A 650 -37.52 -18.07 15.75
C ILE A 650 -36.29 -17.60 14.95
N ASP A 651 -36.50 -17.09 13.74
CA ASP A 651 -35.48 -16.40 12.95
C ASP A 651 -34.96 -15.16 13.69
N ALA A 652 -35.86 -14.32 14.22
CA ALA A 652 -35.50 -13.17 15.05
C ALA A 652 -34.77 -13.56 16.36
N VAL A 653 -35.13 -14.71 16.97
CA VAL A 653 -34.37 -15.25 18.11
C VAL A 653 -32.95 -15.61 17.67
N THR A 654 -32.82 -16.30 16.54
CA THR A 654 -31.51 -16.71 15.98
C THR A 654 -30.65 -15.51 15.64
N HIS A 655 -31.21 -14.48 14.99
CA HIS A 655 -30.55 -13.21 14.71
C HIS A 655 -29.95 -12.60 15.96
N ALA A 656 -30.73 -12.51 17.04
CA ALA A 656 -30.27 -11.89 18.28
C ALA A 656 -29.24 -12.76 19.03
N LEU A 657 -29.38 -14.08 19.02
CA LEU A 657 -28.38 -15.00 19.60
C LEU A 657 -27.04 -14.90 18.88
N GLU A 658 -27.03 -14.99 17.55
CA GLU A 658 -25.80 -14.95 16.75
C GLU A 658 -25.15 -13.57 16.77
N ALA A 659 -25.93 -12.49 16.67
CA ALA A 659 -25.41 -11.13 16.80
C ALA A 659 -24.72 -10.91 18.16
N TYR A 660 -25.27 -11.46 19.24
CA TYR A 660 -24.68 -11.32 20.57
C TYR A 660 -23.38 -12.13 20.71
N VAL A 661 -23.26 -13.32 20.12
CA VAL A 661 -22.04 -14.14 20.28
C VAL A 661 -21.01 -13.94 19.16
N SER A 662 -21.32 -13.14 18.15
CA SER A 662 -20.44 -12.82 17.03
C SER A 662 -19.11 -12.21 17.47
N VAL A 663 -18.05 -12.43 16.68
CA VAL A 663 -16.78 -11.72 16.87
C VAL A 663 -16.86 -10.22 16.55
N LEU A 664 -17.93 -9.77 15.87
CA LEU A 664 -18.21 -8.37 15.57
C LEU A 664 -19.15 -7.71 16.61
N ALA A 665 -19.60 -8.47 17.61
CA ALA A 665 -20.42 -7.95 18.70
C ALA A 665 -19.72 -6.79 19.42
N ASN A 666 -20.49 -5.81 19.86
CA ASN A 666 -19.99 -4.59 20.47
C ASN A 666 -21.02 -3.98 21.43
N GLU A 667 -20.59 -2.95 22.16
CA GLU A 667 -21.36 -2.31 23.22
C GLU A 667 -22.66 -1.66 22.73
N PHE A 668 -22.79 -1.41 21.42
CA PHE A 668 -24.02 -0.88 20.81
C PHE A 668 -24.97 -1.99 20.33
N SER A 669 -24.46 -3.08 19.76
CA SER A 669 -25.29 -4.21 19.30
C SER A 669 -25.79 -5.09 20.45
N ASP A 670 -25.00 -5.23 21.52
CA ASP A 670 -25.27 -6.15 22.62
C ASP A 670 -26.60 -5.87 23.34
N PRO A 671 -26.90 -4.62 23.76
CA PRO A 671 -28.18 -4.32 24.41
C PRO A 671 -29.38 -4.54 23.48
N GLN A 672 -29.20 -4.37 22.17
CA GLN A 672 -30.25 -4.56 21.18
C GLN A 672 -30.60 -6.05 21.04
N ALA A 673 -29.59 -6.90 20.90
CA ALA A 673 -29.78 -8.35 20.88
C ALA A 673 -30.48 -8.86 22.15
N LEU A 674 -30.02 -8.43 23.33
CA LEU A 674 -30.63 -8.82 24.61
C LEU A 674 -32.09 -8.34 24.72
N GLN A 675 -32.37 -7.09 24.33
CA GLN A 675 -33.73 -6.54 24.36
C GLN A 675 -34.66 -7.26 23.37
N ALA A 676 -34.18 -7.64 22.18
CA ALA A 676 -34.94 -8.43 21.23
C ALA A 676 -35.30 -9.80 21.82
N LEU A 677 -34.35 -10.51 22.42
CA LEU A 677 -34.57 -11.82 23.05
C LEU A 677 -35.58 -11.73 24.20
N LYS A 678 -35.51 -10.68 25.03
CA LYS A 678 -36.46 -10.43 26.12
C LYS A 678 -37.89 -10.26 25.59
N LEU A 679 -38.07 -9.44 24.55
CA LEU A 679 -39.38 -9.22 23.93
C LEU A 679 -39.91 -10.49 23.25
N LEU A 680 -39.06 -11.24 22.54
CA LEU A 680 -39.43 -12.50 21.90
C LEU A 680 -39.86 -13.55 22.93
N LYS A 681 -39.11 -13.70 24.04
CA LYS A 681 -39.50 -14.57 25.15
C LYS A 681 -40.87 -14.21 25.72
N GLN A 682 -41.17 -12.92 25.84
CA GLN A 682 -42.42 -12.44 26.42
C GLN A 682 -43.62 -12.58 25.46
N HIS A 683 -43.44 -12.31 24.18
CA HIS A 683 -44.55 -12.07 23.25
C HIS A 683 -44.74 -13.15 22.18
N LEU A 684 -43.68 -13.86 21.76
CA LEU A 684 -43.76 -14.79 20.64
C LEU A 684 -44.76 -15.95 20.86
N PRO A 685 -44.81 -16.61 22.03
CA PRO A 685 -45.81 -17.66 22.28
C PRO A 685 -47.26 -17.16 22.10
N SER A 686 -47.59 -16.00 22.68
CA SER A 686 -48.95 -15.45 22.56
C SER A 686 -49.26 -14.98 21.14
N ALA A 687 -48.30 -14.35 20.44
CA ALA A 687 -48.47 -13.92 19.06
C ALA A 687 -48.78 -15.10 18.12
N TYR A 688 -48.19 -16.28 18.37
CA TYR A 688 -48.49 -17.49 17.62
C TYR A 688 -49.84 -18.13 17.99
N ILE A 689 -50.12 -18.27 19.29
CA ILE A 689 -51.34 -18.95 19.78
C ILE A 689 -52.58 -18.11 19.49
N ASN A 690 -52.55 -16.83 19.85
CA ASN A 690 -53.70 -15.91 19.85
C ASN A 690 -53.76 -15.05 18.57
N GLY A 691 -52.65 -14.83 17.88
CA GLY A 691 -52.62 -14.07 16.63
C GLY A 691 -53.20 -12.66 16.78
N ALA A 692 -54.09 -12.27 15.87
CA ALA A 692 -54.77 -10.96 15.89
C ALA A 692 -55.61 -10.71 17.16
N LYS A 693 -55.93 -11.76 17.95
CA LYS A 693 -56.64 -11.62 19.23
C LYS A 693 -55.74 -11.08 20.36
N ASP A 694 -54.42 -11.08 20.15
CA ASP A 694 -53.46 -10.42 21.04
C ASP A 694 -52.58 -9.43 20.24
N PRO A 695 -53.10 -8.22 19.95
CA PRO A 695 -52.38 -7.23 19.16
C PRO A 695 -51.11 -6.72 19.86
N ALA A 696 -51.05 -6.74 21.19
CA ALA A 696 -49.87 -6.33 21.94
C ALA A 696 -48.73 -7.32 21.75
N ALA A 697 -49.02 -8.63 21.72
CA ALA A 697 -48.03 -9.65 21.40
C ALA A 697 -47.52 -9.54 19.95
N ARG A 698 -48.41 -9.28 18.99
CA ARG A 698 -48.04 -9.03 17.58
C ARG A 698 -47.06 -7.86 17.45
N GLU A 699 -47.39 -6.74 18.06
CA GLU A 699 -46.53 -5.56 18.09
C GLU A 699 -45.19 -5.83 18.78
N GLY A 700 -45.20 -6.55 19.90
CA GLY A 700 -43.99 -6.92 20.63
C GLY A 700 -43.02 -7.74 19.78
N VAL A 701 -43.51 -8.76 19.07
CA VAL A 701 -42.69 -9.59 18.16
C VAL A 701 -42.19 -8.78 16.96
N HIS A 702 -43.03 -7.91 16.38
CA HIS A 702 -42.64 -7.10 15.23
C HIS A 702 -41.48 -6.15 15.56
N ASN A 703 -41.61 -5.44 16.69
CA ASN A 703 -40.54 -4.57 17.18
C ASN A 703 -39.27 -5.38 17.53
N ALA A 704 -39.42 -6.55 18.15
CA ALA A 704 -38.28 -7.38 18.51
C ALA A 704 -37.50 -7.88 17.28
N ALA A 705 -38.19 -8.23 16.19
CA ALA A 705 -37.56 -8.63 14.94
C ALA A 705 -36.73 -7.48 14.34
N THR A 706 -37.26 -6.25 14.33
CA THR A 706 -36.49 -5.07 13.88
C THR A 706 -35.29 -4.81 14.79
N ILE A 707 -35.44 -4.89 16.11
CA ILE A 707 -34.32 -4.68 17.06
C ILE A 707 -33.23 -5.75 16.86
N ALA A 708 -33.62 -7.01 16.61
CA ALA A 708 -32.66 -8.05 16.24
C ALA A 708 -31.96 -7.71 14.90
N GLY A 709 -32.71 -7.18 13.93
CA GLY A 709 -32.21 -6.62 12.67
C GLY A 709 -31.13 -5.57 12.86
N VAL A 710 -31.38 -4.58 13.71
CA VAL A 710 -30.44 -3.52 14.09
C VAL A 710 -29.15 -4.10 14.71
N ALA A 711 -29.28 -5.13 15.55
CA ALA A 711 -28.13 -5.81 16.15
C ALA A 711 -27.26 -6.51 15.09
N PHE A 712 -27.85 -7.40 14.27
CA PHE A 712 -27.07 -8.18 13.30
C PHE A 712 -26.64 -7.38 12.07
N ALA A 713 -27.30 -6.25 11.76
CA ALA A 713 -26.80 -5.29 10.78
C ALA A 713 -25.38 -4.79 11.09
N ASN A 714 -25.00 -4.81 12.37
CA ASN A 714 -23.73 -4.30 12.86
C ASN A 714 -22.82 -5.38 13.44
N ALA A 715 -23.38 -6.49 13.93
CA ALA A 715 -22.64 -7.63 14.47
C ALA A 715 -22.59 -8.85 13.54
N PHE A 716 -23.28 -8.84 12.40
CA PHE A 716 -23.43 -9.97 11.48
C PHE A 716 -24.06 -11.21 12.16
N LEU A 717 -24.14 -12.30 11.40
CA LEU A 717 -24.71 -13.58 11.78
C LEU A 717 -23.62 -14.66 11.73
N GLY A 718 -23.92 -15.85 12.24
CA GLY A 718 -22.95 -16.93 12.42
C GLY A 718 -23.24 -18.16 11.55
N VAL A 719 -22.70 -19.30 11.98
CA VAL A 719 -22.79 -20.56 11.23
C VAL A 719 -24.20 -21.14 11.17
N CYS A 720 -25.14 -20.73 12.04
CA CYS A 720 -26.54 -21.13 11.91
C CYS A 720 -27.09 -20.63 10.58
N HIS A 721 -26.92 -19.33 10.30
CA HIS A 721 -27.35 -18.75 9.02
C HIS A 721 -26.57 -19.33 7.85
N SER A 722 -25.26 -19.50 7.97
CA SER A 722 -24.44 -20.11 6.92
C SER A 722 -24.96 -21.49 6.49
N MET A 723 -25.29 -22.35 7.45
CA MET A 723 -25.86 -23.67 7.16
C MET A 723 -27.32 -23.56 6.70
N ALA A 724 -28.13 -22.70 7.32
CA ALA A 724 -29.54 -22.50 6.98
C ALA A 724 -29.74 -22.01 5.54
N HIS A 725 -28.87 -21.12 5.03
CA HIS A 725 -28.88 -20.68 3.64
C HIS A 725 -28.77 -21.86 2.67
N LYS A 726 -27.89 -22.83 2.96
CA LYS A 726 -27.62 -23.95 2.07
C LYS A 726 -28.70 -25.02 2.14
N ILE A 727 -29.11 -25.44 3.36
CA ILE A 727 -30.17 -26.44 3.49
C ILE A 727 -31.54 -25.91 3.04
N GLY A 728 -31.81 -24.61 3.24
CA GLY A 728 -33.04 -23.97 2.77
C GLY A 728 -33.13 -23.97 1.26
N ALA A 729 -32.03 -23.60 0.57
CA ALA A 729 -31.95 -23.62 -0.88
C ALA A 729 -32.06 -25.05 -1.45
N GLU A 730 -31.37 -26.02 -0.83
CA GLU A 730 -31.27 -27.37 -1.35
C GLU A 730 -32.55 -28.21 -1.14
N PHE A 731 -33.22 -28.04 0.00
CA PHE A 731 -34.39 -28.86 0.37
C PHE A 731 -35.71 -28.08 0.42
N HIS A 732 -35.71 -26.85 -0.10
CA HIS A 732 -36.89 -25.97 -0.15
C HIS A 732 -37.54 -25.74 1.22
N LEU A 733 -36.72 -25.67 2.27
CA LEU A 733 -37.18 -25.34 3.61
C LEU A 733 -37.31 -23.82 3.76
N ALA A 734 -38.39 -23.36 4.40
CA ALA A 734 -38.52 -21.94 4.76
C ALA A 734 -37.33 -21.50 5.64
N HIS A 735 -36.79 -20.30 5.40
CA HIS A 735 -35.55 -19.83 6.02
C HIS A 735 -35.56 -19.92 7.56
N GLY A 736 -36.58 -19.34 8.21
CA GLY A 736 -36.71 -19.41 9.67
C GLY A 736 -36.90 -20.83 10.21
N LEU A 737 -37.48 -21.74 9.43
CA LEU A 737 -37.55 -23.16 9.79
C LEU A 737 -36.14 -23.79 9.74
N ALA A 738 -35.36 -23.54 8.69
CA ALA A 738 -33.99 -24.02 8.59
C ALA A 738 -33.13 -23.56 9.78
N ASN A 739 -33.22 -22.29 10.17
CA ASN A 739 -32.56 -21.75 11.37
C ASN A 739 -33.01 -22.47 12.65
N ALA A 740 -34.32 -22.67 12.84
CA ALA A 740 -34.87 -23.33 14.02
C ALA A 740 -34.36 -24.77 14.20
N LEU A 741 -34.14 -25.48 13.09
CA LEU A 741 -33.66 -26.86 13.08
C LEU A 741 -32.18 -26.98 13.46
N LEU A 742 -31.41 -25.90 13.36
CA LEU A 742 -29.96 -25.88 13.59
C LEU A 742 -29.54 -25.23 14.91
N ILE A 743 -30.26 -24.18 15.34
CA ILE A 743 -29.78 -23.24 16.37
C ILE A 743 -29.39 -23.91 17.69
N SER A 744 -30.14 -24.91 18.16
CA SER A 744 -29.81 -25.60 19.42
C SER A 744 -28.48 -26.35 19.35
N ASN A 745 -28.14 -26.94 18.20
CA ASN A 745 -26.84 -27.59 18.01
C ASN A 745 -25.72 -26.58 17.72
N VAL A 746 -26.03 -25.44 17.10
CA VAL A 746 -25.07 -24.33 16.95
C VAL A 746 -24.67 -23.74 18.30
N ILE A 747 -25.61 -23.57 19.24
CA ILE A 747 -25.29 -23.13 20.61
C ILE A 747 -24.34 -24.15 21.26
N ARG A 748 -24.65 -25.46 21.20
CA ARG A 748 -23.77 -26.53 21.72
C ARG A 748 -22.37 -26.50 21.10
N TYR A 749 -22.29 -26.27 19.79
CA TYR A 749 -21.04 -26.18 19.04
C TYR A 749 -20.20 -24.97 19.44
N ASN A 750 -20.82 -23.80 19.60
CA ASN A 750 -20.13 -22.56 19.90
C ASN A 750 -19.78 -22.41 21.38
N ALA A 751 -20.59 -22.92 22.31
CA ALA A 751 -20.47 -22.69 23.76
C ALA A 751 -19.36 -23.54 24.42
N VAL A 752 -18.13 -23.40 23.92
CA VAL A 752 -16.92 -24.08 24.43
C VAL A 752 -15.82 -23.09 24.77
N ASP A 753 -15.00 -23.40 25.77
CA ASP A 753 -13.84 -22.58 26.16
C ASP A 753 -12.58 -22.89 25.33
N ILE A 754 -12.56 -24.07 24.70
CA ILE A 754 -11.42 -24.59 23.92
C ILE A 754 -11.91 -24.92 22.50
N PRO A 755 -12.28 -23.91 21.70
CA PRO A 755 -12.64 -24.15 20.31
C PRO A 755 -11.44 -24.74 19.55
N THR A 756 -11.69 -25.68 18.63
CA THR A 756 -10.68 -26.25 17.73
C THR A 756 -9.95 -25.18 16.92
N LYS A 757 -10.65 -24.10 16.57
CA LYS A 757 -10.08 -22.91 15.92
C LYS A 757 -10.84 -21.65 16.33
N GLN A 758 -10.08 -20.59 16.59
CA GLN A 758 -10.60 -19.26 16.87
C GLN A 758 -10.71 -18.44 15.58
N THR A 759 -11.75 -17.62 15.49
CA THR A 759 -11.93 -16.70 14.37
C THR A 759 -10.95 -15.54 14.45
N ALA A 760 -10.23 -15.27 13.37
CA ALA A 760 -9.24 -14.20 13.32
C ALA A 760 -9.92 -12.85 13.13
N PHE A 761 -10.18 -12.14 14.22
CA PHE A 761 -10.73 -10.78 14.21
C PHE A 761 -10.05 -9.92 15.28
N SER A 762 -9.66 -8.68 14.96
CA SER A 762 -8.78 -7.89 15.83
C SER A 762 -9.35 -7.61 17.22
N GLN A 763 -10.67 -7.51 17.34
CA GLN A 763 -11.43 -7.25 18.57
C GLN A 763 -11.74 -8.54 19.34
N TYR A 764 -11.56 -9.71 18.73
CA TYR A 764 -11.75 -10.99 19.37
C TYR A 764 -10.44 -11.43 20.02
N ASP A 765 -10.31 -11.19 21.32
CA ASP A 765 -9.07 -11.45 22.07
C ASP A 765 -8.95 -12.88 22.61
N ARG A 766 -10.07 -13.52 22.96
CA ARG A 766 -10.12 -14.88 23.52
C ARG A 766 -11.48 -15.55 23.30
N PRO A 767 -11.57 -16.89 23.41
CA PRO A 767 -12.85 -17.60 23.44
C PRO A 767 -13.77 -17.07 24.53
N GLN A 768 -14.95 -16.60 24.14
CA GLN A 768 -15.95 -16.02 25.06
C GLN A 768 -17.39 -16.42 24.70
N ALA A 769 -17.60 -17.30 23.73
CA ALA A 769 -18.95 -17.69 23.31
C ALA A 769 -19.77 -18.31 24.45
N LYS A 770 -19.15 -19.18 25.27
CA LYS A 770 -19.83 -19.85 26.39
C LYS A 770 -20.38 -18.85 27.40
N CYS A 771 -19.54 -17.96 27.93
CA CYS A 771 -19.99 -16.96 28.91
C CYS A 771 -21.02 -16.00 28.29
N ARG A 772 -20.87 -15.62 27.02
CA ARG A 772 -21.86 -14.77 26.34
C ARG A 772 -23.22 -15.46 26.18
N TYR A 773 -23.28 -16.76 25.85
CA TYR A 773 -24.56 -17.50 25.90
C TYR A 773 -25.11 -17.60 27.33
N ALA A 774 -24.25 -17.72 28.34
CA ALA A 774 -24.67 -17.72 29.73
C ALA A 774 -25.25 -16.36 30.17
N ASP A 775 -24.69 -15.25 29.69
CA ASP A 775 -25.19 -13.89 29.92
C ASP A 775 -26.58 -13.69 29.32
N ILE A 776 -26.84 -14.26 28.13
CA ILE A 776 -28.18 -14.28 27.53
C ILE A 776 -29.16 -15.01 28.46
N ALA A 777 -28.77 -16.20 28.97
CA ALA A 777 -29.63 -16.97 29.86
C ALA A 777 -29.98 -16.19 31.13
N GLU A 778 -29.00 -15.51 31.71
CA GLU A 778 -29.16 -14.66 32.89
C GLU A 778 -30.06 -13.45 32.60
N HIS A 779 -29.86 -12.76 31.48
CA HIS A 779 -30.71 -11.64 31.05
C HIS A 779 -32.17 -12.05 30.88
N LEU A 780 -32.42 -13.27 30.41
CA LEU A 780 -33.75 -13.84 30.26
C LEU A 780 -34.32 -14.38 31.58
N GLY A 781 -33.57 -14.40 32.68
CA GLY A 781 -34.00 -14.93 33.97
C GLY A 781 -34.08 -16.46 34.01
N LEU A 782 -33.28 -17.16 33.18
CA LEU A 782 -33.15 -18.61 33.20
C LEU A 782 -32.19 -19.03 34.33
N GLN A 783 -32.49 -20.16 34.97
CA GLN A 783 -31.77 -20.61 36.18
C GLN A 783 -30.51 -21.40 35.83
N GLY A 784 -29.42 -21.18 36.56
CA GLY A 784 -28.16 -21.94 36.45
C GLY A 784 -27.08 -21.39 37.38
N LYS A 785 -26.23 -22.26 37.95
CA LYS A 785 -25.19 -21.85 38.93
C LYS A 785 -23.85 -21.47 38.28
N ASN A 786 -23.62 -21.92 37.05
CA ASN A 786 -22.40 -21.67 36.27
C ASN A 786 -22.77 -21.57 34.78
N ASP A 787 -21.79 -21.22 33.95
CA ASP A 787 -22.02 -20.97 32.53
C ASP A 787 -22.56 -22.20 31.79
N ASP A 788 -22.04 -23.40 32.05
CA ASP A 788 -22.53 -24.64 31.41
C ASP A 788 -24.02 -24.90 31.72
N GLN A 789 -24.43 -24.70 32.98
CA GLN A 789 -25.84 -24.86 33.39
C GLN A 789 -26.73 -23.77 32.78
N LYS A 790 -26.23 -22.53 32.70
CA LYS A 790 -26.94 -21.40 32.08
C LYS A 790 -27.12 -21.63 30.57
N VAL A 791 -26.09 -22.11 29.87
CA VAL A 791 -26.15 -22.50 28.45
C VAL A 791 -27.16 -23.63 28.24
N ALA A 792 -27.13 -24.67 29.09
CA ALA A 792 -28.11 -25.75 29.03
C ALA A 792 -29.55 -25.25 29.22
N ALA A 793 -29.78 -24.32 30.16
CA ALA A 793 -31.08 -23.70 30.38
C ALA A 793 -31.52 -22.84 29.19
N LEU A 794 -30.59 -22.14 28.52
CA LEU A 794 -30.87 -21.40 27.29
C LEU A 794 -31.33 -22.33 26.16
N ILE A 795 -30.61 -23.42 25.94
CA ILE A 795 -30.96 -24.44 24.93
C ILE A 795 -32.35 -25.02 25.23
N ALA A 796 -32.63 -25.36 26.49
CA ALA A 796 -33.93 -25.88 26.90
C ALA A 796 -35.07 -24.89 26.62
N TRP A 797 -34.87 -23.59 26.87
CA TRP A 797 -35.84 -22.55 26.54
C TRP A 797 -36.08 -22.44 25.03
N VAL A 798 -35.01 -22.51 24.21
CA VAL A 798 -35.14 -22.50 22.73
C VAL A 798 -35.94 -23.71 22.25
N ASP A 799 -35.66 -24.90 22.78
CA ASP A 799 -36.36 -26.13 22.41
C ASP A 799 -37.84 -26.11 22.86
N GLU A 800 -38.15 -25.61 24.06
CA GLU A 800 -39.54 -25.41 24.54
C GLU A 800 -40.31 -24.40 23.68
N LEU A 801 -39.65 -23.31 23.29
CA LEU A 801 -40.23 -22.30 22.41
C LEU A 801 -40.57 -22.90 21.04
N LYS A 802 -39.65 -23.66 20.43
CA LYS A 802 -39.90 -24.36 19.16
C LYS A 802 -41.08 -25.33 19.25
N ALA A 803 -41.17 -26.10 20.33
CA ALA A 803 -42.30 -27.01 20.57
C ALA A 803 -43.63 -26.24 20.68
N THR A 804 -43.64 -25.12 21.40
CA THR A 804 -44.82 -24.24 21.54
C THR A 804 -45.28 -23.68 20.19
N LEU A 805 -44.34 -23.40 19.30
CA LEU A 805 -44.58 -22.88 17.95
C LEU A 805 -44.90 -23.98 16.91
N ASN A 806 -44.99 -25.24 17.35
CA ASN A 806 -45.21 -26.41 16.50
C ASN A 806 -44.16 -26.55 15.38
N ILE A 807 -42.89 -26.30 15.71
CA ILE A 807 -41.75 -26.49 14.82
C ILE A 807 -41.26 -27.95 14.94
N PRO A 808 -40.99 -28.65 13.81
CA PRO A 808 -40.40 -29.99 13.83
C PRO A 808 -39.10 -30.07 14.64
N ALA A 809 -38.85 -31.22 15.28
CA ALA A 809 -37.68 -31.39 16.14
C ALA A 809 -36.35 -31.60 15.37
N SER A 810 -36.41 -32.02 14.11
CA SER A 810 -35.24 -32.36 13.29
C SER A 810 -35.47 -32.08 11.80
N ILE A 811 -34.39 -32.01 11.01
CA ILE A 811 -34.49 -31.83 9.55
C ILE A 811 -35.24 -33.01 8.91
N LYS A 812 -35.07 -34.23 9.46
CA LYS A 812 -35.82 -35.40 9.04
C LYS A 812 -37.33 -35.25 9.30
N ASP A 813 -37.71 -34.76 10.48
CA ASP A 813 -39.12 -34.54 10.85
C ASP A 813 -39.77 -33.37 10.08
N ALA A 814 -38.95 -32.47 9.51
CA ALA A 814 -39.40 -31.43 8.58
C ALA A 814 -39.68 -31.97 7.16
N GLY A 815 -39.46 -33.26 6.91
CA GLY A 815 -39.82 -33.94 5.66
C GLY A 815 -38.67 -34.13 4.66
N VAL A 816 -37.41 -33.86 5.04
CA VAL A 816 -36.26 -34.07 4.16
C VAL A 816 -35.91 -35.56 4.08
N ASN A 817 -35.73 -36.07 2.86
CA ASN A 817 -35.36 -37.46 2.63
C ASN A 817 -33.91 -37.75 3.07
N GLU A 818 -33.72 -38.83 3.82
CA GLU A 818 -32.42 -39.20 4.39
C GLU A 818 -31.36 -39.55 3.34
N ALA A 819 -31.72 -40.29 2.30
CA ALA A 819 -30.77 -40.65 1.24
C ALA A 819 -30.30 -39.41 0.47
N ASP A 820 -31.22 -38.48 0.20
CA ASP A 820 -30.89 -37.23 -0.49
C ASP A 820 -30.01 -36.32 0.39
N PHE A 821 -30.33 -36.21 1.67
CA PHE A 821 -29.53 -35.44 2.62
C PHE A 821 -28.09 -35.97 2.73
N LEU A 822 -27.92 -37.28 2.95
CA LEU A 822 -26.60 -37.90 3.07
C LEU A 822 -25.77 -37.79 1.79
N ALA A 823 -26.41 -37.78 0.61
CA ALA A 823 -25.73 -37.60 -0.66
C ALA A 823 -25.17 -36.18 -0.86
N LYS A 824 -25.70 -35.18 -0.15
CA LYS A 824 -25.41 -33.74 -0.37
C LYS A 824 -24.71 -33.07 0.80
N VAL A 825 -24.73 -33.65 2.00
CA VAL A 825 -24.25 -33.02 3.25
C VAL A 825 -22.79 -32.55 3.19
N ASP A 826 -21.93 -33.27 2.46
CA ASP A 826 -20.53 -32.87 2.25
C ASP A 826 -20.43 -31.53 1.50
N ARG A 827 -21.11 -31.43 0.35
CA ARG A 827 -21.19 -30.18 -0.43
C ARG A 827 -21.83 -29.04 0.36
N ILE A 828 -22.91 -29.33 1.08
CA ILE A 828 -23.60 -28.33 1.92
C ILE A 828 -22.67 -27.78 3.00
N ALA A 829 -21.85 -28.63 3.64
CA ALA A 829 -20.89 -28.19 4.64
C ALA A 829 -19.77 -27.32 4.03
N GLU A 830 -19.28 -27.67 2.84
CA GLU A 830 -18.31 -26.85 2.09
C GLU A 830 -18.89 -25.49 1.71
N GLU A 831 -20.10 -25.46 1.15
CA GLU A 831 -20.77 -24.23 0.75
C GLU A 831 -21.12 -23.35 1.97
N ALA A 832 -21.50 -23.95 3.10
CA ALA A 832 -21.75 -23.24 4.35
C ALA A 832 -20.45 -22.63 4.91
N PHE A 833 -19.35 -23.36 4.88
CA PHE A 833 -18.03 -22.80 5.24
C PHE A 833 -17.68 -21.58 4.37
N ASP A 834 -18.04 -21.64 3.09
CA ASP A 834 -17.80 -20.60 2.09
C ASP A 834 -18.85 -19.45 2.11
N ASP A 835 -19.75 -19.44 3.10
CA ASP A 835 -20.77 -18.41 3.26
C ASP A 835 -20.24 -17.17 4.01
N GLN A 836 -20.74 -15.98 3.66
CA GLN A 836 -20.28 -14.69 4.22
C GLN A 836 -20.52 -14.58 5.74
N CYS A 837 -21.49 -15.30 6.32
CA CYS A 837 -21.76 -15.26 7.76
C CYS A 837 -20.71 -16.06 8.57
N THR A 838 -20.04 -17.05 7.97
CA THR A 838 -19.10 -17.94 8.68
C THR A 838 -17.96 -17.17 9.33
N GLY A 839 -17.48 -16.11 8.68
CA GLY A 839 -16.39 -15.27 9.17
C GLY A 839 -16.70 -14.49 10.46
N ALA A 840 -17.97 -14.35 10.85
CA ALA A 840 -18.37 -13.65 12.06
C ALA A 840 -18.65 -14.58 13.26
N ASN A 841 -18.68 -15.90 13.05
CA ASN A 841 -18.94 -16.86 14.13
C ASN A 841 -17.77 -16.90 15.14
N PRO A 842 -18.01 -17.02 16.46
CA PRO A 842 -16.94 -16.99 17.48
C PRO A 842 -15.99 -18.21 17.45
N ARG A 843 -16.49 -19.35 16.99
CA ARG A 843 -15.69 -20.55 16.70
C ARG A 843 -15.54 -20.66 15.19
N PHE A 844 -14.33 -20.52 14.66
CA PHE A 844 -14.14 -20.62 13.21
C PHE A 844 -14.25 -22.09 12.82
N PRO A 845 -15.21 -22.47 11.96
CA PRO A 845 -15.50 -23.88 11.80
C PRO A 845 -14.50 -24.61 10.91
N LEU A 846 -14.31 -25.89 11.19
CA LEU A 846 -13.84 -26.86 10.20
C LEU A 846 -15.05 -27.38 9.41
N ILE A 847 -14.86 -27.68 8.11
CA ILE A 847 -15.92 -28.24 7.25
C ILE A 847 -16.47 -29.55 7.85
N SER A 848 -15.60 -30.38 8.43
CA SER A 848 -16.00 -31.61 9.11
C SER A 848 -16.88 -31.37 10.34
N GLU A 849 -16.70 -30.25 11.04
CA GLU A 849 -17.53 -29.89 12.19
C GLU A 849 -18.90 -29.39 11.74
N LEU A 850 -18.98 -28.56 10.68
CA LEU A 850 -20.26 -28.15 10.09
C LEU A 850 -21.04 -29.37 9.61
N LYS A 851 -20.38 -30.31 8.93
CA LYS A 851 -20.97 -31.59 8.54
C LYS A 851 -21.54 -32.34 9.74
N GLN A 852 -20.79 -32.39 10.85
CA GLN A 852 -21.24 -33.08 12.06
C GLN A 852 -22.47 -32.39 12.68
N VAL A 853 -22.47 -31.06 12.79
CA VAL A 853 -23.62 -30.29 13.27
C VAL A 853 -24.86 -30.51 12.38
N LEU A 854 -24.68 -30.54 11.06
CA LEU A 854 -25.73 -30.85 10.10
C LEU A 854 -26.30 -32.26 10.30
N LEU A 855 -25.44 -33.28 10.46
CA LEU A 855 -25.85 -34.66 10.71
C LEU A 855 -26.63 -34.80 12.03
N ASP A 856 -26.15 -34.19 13.10
CA ASP A 856 -26.83 -34.26 14.40
C ASP A 856 -28.18 -33.55 14.37
N SER A 857 -28.24 -32.40 13.69
CA SER A 857 -29.51 -31.67 13.49
C SER A 857 -30.47 -32.43 12.57
N PHE A 858 -29.96 -33.21 11.61
CA PHE A 858 -30.79 -34.06 10.76
C PHE A 858 -31.51 -35.15 11.52
N TYR A 859 -30.79 -35.85 12.42
CA TYR A 859 -31.34 -36.94 13.22
C TYR A 859 -32.00 -36.49 14.53
N GLY A 860 -32.00 -35.19 14.85
CA GLY A 860 -32.49 -34.68 16.13
C GLY A 860 -31.62 -35.09 17.33
N ARG A 861 -30.33 -35.33 17.09
CA ARG A 861 -29.34 -35.65 18.12
C ARG A 861 -28.71 -34.38 18.67
N GLU A 862 -28.28 -34.44 19.92
CA GLU A 862 -27.44 -33.39 20.50
C GLU A 862 -26.02 -33.49 19.92
N TYR A 863 -25.51 -32.38 19.39
CA TYR A 863 -24.11 -32.27 19.04
C TYR A 863 -23.23 -32.47 20.28
N LYS A 864 -22.20 -33.32 20.15
CA LYS A 864 -21.22 -33.60 21.20
C LYS A 864 -19.81 -33.35 20.68
N GLU A 865 -19.02 -32.67 21.50
CA GLU A 865 -17.61 -32.43 21.19
C GLU A 865 -16.83 -33.75 21.16
N THR A 866 -16.10 -34.00 20.08
CA THR A 866 -15.36 -35.26 19.86
C THR A 866 -14.18 -35.45 20.82
N TYR A 867 -13.71 -34.39 21.47
CA TYR A 867 -12.56 -34.40 22.39
C TYR A 867 -12.98 -34.44 23.88
N GLY A 868 -14.28 -34.56 24.17
CA GLY A 868 -14.84 -34.56 25.53
C GLY A 868 -15.12 -35.94 26.12
N GLN A 869 -14.16 -36.86 26.09
CA GLN A 869 -14.09 -38.01 27.01
C GLN A 869 -12.89 -37.87 27.94
#